data_AF-A0A2M3Z1D4-F1
#
_entry.id   AF-A0A2M3Z1D4-F1
#
_cell.length_a   1.000
_cell.length_b   1.000
_cell.length_c   1.000
_cell.angle_alpha   90.00
_cell.angle_beta   90.00
_cell.angle_gamma   90.00
#
_symmetry.space_group_name_H-M   'P 1'
#
loop_
_entity.id
_entity.type
_entity.pdbx_description
1 polymer ?
#
loop_
_entity_poly.entity_id
_entity_poly.type
_entity_poly.pdbx_seq_one_letter_code
_entity_poly.pdbx_strand_id
1 'polypeptide(L)'
;MFVVLISCTVSVVLLSSQFVHCEPEPQLNLPPLPPQGVDGGRAVPFANGGPQQPPSRGPPSDNGVSGANGGFDRSRSERFGPPYDGDDDEEEEGERPNYPQQPQGRANSDYDRRDRPDTPYSFNDRNRYDGNRGFDPDQRTGPARYPGDRSPNPYVSDVNNPLLYRDQGERNPNGYVSDVENPLLYRDRTPYTPNREDDRNRYNPNARPYNPNDPGFGGRNQDPAFRDPNYRDPNYRDPNYRDPNQRYPGNDPAYRDPVRFPGDPGYRDPYRNPEEERYRAENERRFRAETEKLRSFLADIDRKSSLECSLNVAAQWNFETNINDATQVEALAAQQRYNDFQRLLWDQMRRIDQTKIFDDKLYRQVRLMSIIGPSALPPDQLDRYNRIVNDMLAIFNGASICAYEQPFECGLRLQPHLKDIMAKSRDWNELQYTWLEWRRKSGRNMRDLFEQLVDLTNHAGRVNNFTDGSAYWQFPYESRNFREEMEQVWREILPLYEMIHAYVRRKLREFYGPDKINKNAPLPDHILGDMYGQSWQNILDIVIPYPGRSFLEVTPEMLKQGYNPLVMFQIAEEFFVSMNMSAMPPDFWASSILTQPPDRPILCQPSSWDFCTGKDYRIKMCTQVTHKDFITVHHEMAHIQYFLNYRNNPKVFRDGANPGFHEAIGDAISLSVASPKHLQNLGLVQKSVDDTAHDINFLFSLAMEKVVFLPFALALEAWRYDVFSKRIRKEQYNCHWWLLREEYGGVKPPVLRSELDFDPGSKYHVAANIPYIKYFFSNVLQFQIYRSLCTASGQYDPRDPDKPLHKCDIYRQPAAGNILKKLMERGASQPWQQVLQEVIGEGRLDGSALREFFRPLEEWLRNENLRNNEYVGWIYDGDYCKHSIETANLQVYGGFYNVAVQLQLTSWLLVSISCMIGALVHHQLSFG
;
A
#
# COMPACT_ATOMS: atom_id res chain seq x y z
N MET A 1 40.21 -54.64 -0.17
CA MET A 1 41.00 -55.88 -0.25
C MET A 1 40.77 -56.62 1.06
N PHE A 2 39.92 -57.66 1.08
CA PHE A 2 39.34 -58.34 2.27
C PHE A 2 38.50 -57.40 3.19
N VAL A 3 37.23 -57.64 3.60
CA VAL A 3 36.31 -58.81 3.61
C VAL A 3 36.59 -59.84 4.72
N VAL A 4 35.52 -60.45 5.30
CA VAL A 4 35.46 -61.52 6.34
C VAL A 4 35.38 -61.02 7.81
N LEU A 5 34.46 -61.45 8.72
CA LEU A 5 33.10 -62.07 8.75
C LEU A 5 32.51 -61.84 10.20
N ILE A 6 31.20 -61.63 10.46
CA ILE A 6 30.10 -62.57 10.83
C ILE A 6 30.36 -63.51 12.05
N SER A 7 29.46 -63.77 13.04
CA SER A 7 28.20 -63.13 13.56
C SER A 7 27.64 -63.87 14.82
N CYS A 8 26.73 -63.22 15.58
CA CYS A 8 25.65 -63.82 16.43
C CYS A 8 26.04 -64.61 17.73
N THR A 9 25.17 -64.97 18.70
CA THR A 9 23.67 -64.92 18.81
C THR A 9 23.13 -64.90 20.27
N VAL A 10 22.04 -64.16 20.52
CA VAL A 10 20.82 -64.45 21.34
C VAL A 10 20.89 -65.26 22.67
N SER A 11 20.27 -64.69 23.73
CA SER A 11 19.32 -65.38 24.64
C SER A 11 18.44 -64.38 25.42
N VAL A 12 17.31 -64.84 25.98
CA VAL A 12 16.16 -64.04 26.46
C VAL A 12 15.73 -64.45 27.88
N VAL A 13 15.24 -63.50 28.70
CA VAL A 13 14.07 -63.65 29.60
C VAL A 13 13.71 -62.29 30.25
N LEU A 14 12.42 -62.07 30.53
CA LEU A 14 11.91 -60.87 31.20
C LEU A 14 12.01 -60.96 32.73
N LEU A 15 12.04 -59.81 33.40
CA LEU A 15 11.17 -59.59 34.56
C LEU A 15 10.92 -58.08 34.76
N SER A 16 9.67 -57.74 35.10
CA SER A 16 9.19 -56.37 35.23
C SER A 16 9.18 -55.89 36.69
N SER A 17 9.44 -54.61 36.90
CA SER A 17 9.01 -53.87 38.09
C SER A 17 8.63 -52.44 37.69
N GLN A 18 7.70 -51.83 38.43
CA GLN A 18 6.98 -50.64 38.00
C GLN A 18 7.72 -49.36 38.39
N PHE A 19 8.09 -48.54 37.39
CA PHE A 19 8.31 -47.12 37.61
C PHE A 19 7.12 -46.33 37.07
N VAL A 20 6.29 -45.82 37.98
CA VAL A 20 5.25 -44.85 37.65
C VAL A 20 5.92 -43.64 37.01
N HIS A 21 5.52 -43.30 35.78
CA HIS A 21 5.96 -42.07 35.14
C HIS A 21 5.39 -40.87 35.89
N CYS A 22 6.27 -40.07 36.50
CA CYS A 22 5.97 -38.66 36.68
C CYS A 22 6.18 -37.98 35.34
N GLU A 23 5.08 -37.66 34.63
CA GLU A 23 5.17 -36.72 33.53
C GLU A 23 5.64 -35.35 34.08
N PRO A 24 6.57 -34.65 33.40
CA PRO A 24 7.04 -33.35 33.87
C PRO A 24 5.89 -32.35 33.81
N GLU A 25 5.58 -31.75 34.96
CA GLU A 25 4.39 -30.93 35.14
C GLU A 25 4.34 -29.71 34.20
N PRO A 26 3.13 -29.20 33.85
CA PRO A 26 2.99 -27.93 33.15
C PRO A 26 3.40 -26.76 34.06
N GLN A 27 4.66 -26.34 33.94
CA GLN A 27 5.14 -25.02 34.36
C GLN A 27 5.23 -24.09 33.14
N LEU A 28 5.15 -22.78 33.37
CA LEU A 28 5.57 -21.75 32.42
C LEU A 28 7.06 -21.52 32.64
N ASN A 29 7.86 -22.08 31.73
CA ASN A 29 9.32 -21.99 31.67
C ASN A 29 9.75 -20.57 31.26
N LEU A 30 9.50 -19.59 32.13
CA LEU A 30 9.95 -18.22 31.90
C LEU A 30 11.50 -18.19 31.91
N PRO A 31 12.13 -17.60 30.90
CA PRO A 31 13.58 -17.49 30.84
C PRO A 31 14.11 -16.51 31.89
N PRO A 32 15.39 -16.65 32.31
CA PRO A 32 16.02 -15.64 33.16
C PRO A 32 16.08 -14.29 32.43
N LEU A 33 15.75 -13.20 33.12
CA LEU A 33 15.92 -11.85 32.60
C LEU A 33 17.38 -11.63 32.16
N PRO A 34 17.63 -10.89 31.06
CA PRO A 34 19.00 -10.55 30.68
C PRO A 34 19.65 -9.75 31.81
N PRO A 35 20.95 -10.01 32.11
CA PRO A 35 21.64 -9.42 33.25
C PRO A 35 21.58 -7.89 33.19
N GLN A 36 21.45 -7.25 34.36
CA GLN A 36 21.47 -5.80 34.42
C GLN A 36 22.88 -5.31 34.09
N GLY A 37 23.01 -4.52 33.02
CA GLY A 37 24.24 -3.79 32.71
C GLY A 37 24.46 -2.67 33.71
N VAL A 38 24.96 -3.00 34.90
CA VAL A 38 25.30 -2.05 35.97
C VAL A 38 26.81 -1.98 36.11
N ASP A 39 27.43 -1.35 35.11
CA ASP A 39 28.58 -0.49 35.33
C ASP A 39 28.11 0.95 35.03
N GLY A 40 28.55 1.98 35.75
CA GLY A 40 29.59 1.95 36.77
C GLY A 40 30.20 3.33 37.05
N GLY A 41 29.55 4.41 36.61
CA GLY A 41 29.93 5.78 36.95
C GLY A 41 31.15 6.34 36.21
N ARG A 42 30.92 6.96 35.05
CA ARG A 42 31.67 8.16 34.66
C ARG A 42 30.70 9.28 34.31
N ALA A 43 30.65 10.29 35.17
CA ALA A 43 30.02 11.55 34.83
C ALA A 43 30.87 12.23 33.75
N VAL A 44 30.25 12.55 32.61
CA VAL A 44 30.83 13.48 31.64
C VAL A 44 30.59 14.90 32.20
N PRO A 45 31.64 15.67 32.54
CA PRO A 45 31.44 16.99 33.13
C PRO A 45 31.03 18.00 32.06
N PHE A 46 29.79 18.48 32.13
CA PHE A 46 29.39 19.68 31.40
C PHE A 46 30.20 20.88 31.89
N ALA A 47 30.99 21.48 31.01
CA ALA A 47 31.76 22.69 31.31
C ALA A 47 30.90 23.93 31.08
N ASN A 48 30.74 24.76 32.11
CA ASN A 48 30.12 26.08 31.98
C ASN A 48 31.02 27.02 31.15
N GLY A 49 30.39 27.94 30.40
CA GLY A 49 31.08 28.78 29.42
C GLY A 49 31.95 29.90 30.01
N GLY A 50 32.99 30.26 29.25
CA GLY A 50 33.87 31.43 29.45
C GLY A 50 34.76 31.62 28.22
N PRO A 51 34.95 32.85 27.68
CA PRO A 51 35.46 33.03 26.32
C PRO A 51 36.98 33.21 26.22
N GLN A 52 37.59 32.64 25.17
CA GLN A 52 38.86 33.11 24.59
C GLN A 52 39.11 32.62 23.15
N GLN A 53 40.11 33.20 22.49
CA GLN A 53 40.30 33.21 21.03
C GLN A 53 41.15 32.04 20.47
N PRO A 54 41.05 31.71 19.16
CA PRO A 54 41.72 30.56 18.56
C PRO A 54 43.14 30.87 18.02
N PRO A 55 44.00 29.84 17.85
CA PRO A 55 45.21 29.96 17.04
C PRO A 55 45.38 28.88 15.93
N SER A 56 45.78 29.35 14.74
CA SER A 56 46.65 28.71 13.72
C SER A 56 46.30 27.35 13.06
N ARG A 57 46.36 27.34 11.71
CA ARG A 57 46.43 26.15 10.84
C ARG A 57 47.87 25.58 10.76
N GLY A 58 48.00 24.28 10.48
CA GLY A 58 49.24 23.65 10.00
C GLY A 58 49.02 22.21 9.46
N PRO A 59 49.50 21.85 8.25
CA PRO A 59 49.52 20.48 7.70
C PRO A 59 50.77 19.68 8.20
N PRO A 60 51.02 18.40 7.86
CA PRO A 60 50.41 17.50 6.85
C PRO A 60 49.83 16.20 7.50
N SER A 61 49.61 15.02 6.87
CA SER A 61 49.94 14.45 5.53
C SER A 61 48.96 13.34 5.12
N ASP A 62 49.09 12.85 3.87
CA ASP A 62 48.41 11.65 3.37
C ASP A 62 48.66 10.36 4.19
N ASN A 63 47.62 9.54 4.29
CA ASN A 63 47.66 8.10 3.99
C ASN A 63 46.24 7.60 3.70
N GLY A 64 46.05 6.89 2.59
CA GLY A 64 44.73 6.58 2.07
C GLY A 64 44.01 5.42 2.79
N VAL A 65 42.72 5.61 3.06
CA VAL A 65 41.75 4.53 3.32
C VAL A 65 40.58 4.69 2.35
N SER A 66 40.12 3.59 1.76
CA SER A 66 39.16 3.57 0.66
C SER A 66 37.74 4.00 1.08
N GLY A 67 37.10 4.81 0.23
CA GLY A 67 35.84 5.50 0.47
C GLY A 67 34.72 4.69 1.14
N ALA A 68 34.13 5.29 2.16
CA ALA A 68 32.83 4.91 2.70
C ALA A 68 31.72 5.46 1.78
N ASN A 69 30.92 4.57 1.18
CA ASN A 69 29.66 4.97 0.55
C ASN A 69 28.57 5.01 1.63
N GLY A 70 28.01 6.20 1.89
CA GLY A 70 26.93 6.37 2.85
C GLY A 70 25.63 5.72 2.40
N GLY A 71 25.27 4.58 3.02
CA GLY A 71 23.98 3.92 2.82
C GLY A 71 22.89 4.55 3.70
N PHE A 72 21.74 4.88 3.10
CA PHE A 72 20.51 5.22 3.82
C PHE A 72 19.83 3.92 4.27
N ASP A 73 20.12 3.46 5.49
CA ASP A 73 19.52 2.24 6.07
C ASP A 73 18.05 2.47 6.51
N ARG A 74 17.22 1.42 6.47
CA ARG A 74 15.76 1.55 6.27
C ARG A 74 14.85 0.79 7.24
N SER A 75 15.36 0.29 8.36
CA SER A 75 14.52 -0.39 9.37
C SER A 75 13.41 0.48 10.01
N ARG A 76 13.39 1.81 9.75
CA ARG A 76 12.26 2.72 10.03
C ARG A 76 10.91 2.13 9.59
N SER A 77 10.87 1.52 8.40
CA SER A 77 9.66 1.13 7.68
C SER A 77 8.81 0.02 8.32
N GLU A 78 9.39 -0.81 9.21
CA GLU A 78 8.67 -1.91 9.86
C GLU A 78 7.89 -1.47 11.11
N ARG A 79 8.12 -0.26 11.62
CA ARG A 79 7.48 0.24 12.87
C ARG A 79 6.82 1.60 12.74
N PHE A 80 7.27 2.43 11.80
CA PHE A 80 6.52 3.59 11.34
C PHE A 80 6.53 3.55 9.82
N GLY A 81 5.38 3.79 9.18
CA GLY A 81 5.42 4.14 7.78
C GLY A 81 6.25 5.43 7.57
N PRO A 82 6.81 5.66 6.39
CA PRO A 82 6.64 7.01 5.86
C PRO A 82 5.12 7.28 5.87
N PRO A 83 4.65 8.42 6.42
CA PRO A 83 3.30 8.88 6.11
C PRO A 83 3.22 9.07 4.58
N TYR A 84 2.01 9.04 4.03
CA TYR A 84 1.76 9.06 2.59
C TYR A 84 2.78 9.91 1.80
N ASP A 85 3.43 9.28 0.83
CA ASP A 85 4.00 10.00 -0.32
C ASP A 85 2.81 10.54 -1.14
N GLY A 86 2.20 11.62 -0.64
CA GLY A 86 1.25 12.45 -1.37
C GLY A 86 2.03 13.19 -2.44
N ASP A 87 2.19 12.50 -3.58
CA ASP A 87 3.20 12.67 -4.64
C ASP A 87 3.07 14.01 -5.42
N ASP A 88 3.02 15.15 -4.73
CA ASP A 88 2.91 16.52 -5.30
C ASP A 88 3.88 17.51 -4.63
N ASP A 89 4.46 18.36 -5.48
CA ASP A 89 5.47 19.43 -5.39
C ASP A 89 6.00 19.97 -4.05
N GLU A 90 7.32 20.19 -4.01
CA GLU A 90 8.01 21.26 -3.29
C GLU A 90 8.65 22.19 -4.36
N GLU A 91 8.35 23.49 -4.37
CA GLU A 91 8.99 24.46 -5.28
C GLU A 91 10.09 25.24 -4.54
N GLU A 92 11.36 25.09 -4.94
CA GLU A 92 12.45 26.01 -4.55
C GLU A 92 12.77 26.97 -5.71
N GLU A 93 12.54 28.28 -5.50
CA GLU A 93 12.97 29.33 -6.44
C GLU A 93 14.50 29.50 -6.43
N GLY A 94 15.19 28.86 -7.39
CA GLY A 94 16.63 29.02 -7.59
C GLY A 94 17.05 30.45 -7.98
N GLU A 95 17.89 31.09 -7.17
CA GLU A 95 18.36 32.46 -7.35
C GLU A 95 19.01 32.72 -8.73
N ARG A 96 18.70 33.87 -9.35
CA ARG A 96 19.41 34.36 -10.57
C ARG A 96 20.43 35.44 -10.21
N PRO A 97 21.68 35.37 -10.72
CA PRO A 97 22.74 36.32 -10.35
C PRO A 97 22.57 37.72 -10.96
N ASN A 98 22.97 38.74 -10.17
CA ASN A 98 22.83 40.16 -10.47
C ASN A 98 23.80 40.72 -11.52
N TYR A 99 23.31 41.65 -12.36
CA TYR A 99 24.05 42.76 -13.00
C TYR A 99 23.09 43.96 -13.19
N PRO A 100 23.54 45.22 -13.37
CA PRO A 100 23.04 46.31 -12.51
C PRO A 100 22.06 47.30 -13.19
N GLN A 101 21.33 48.04 -12.36
CA GLN A 101 20.36 49.07 -12.74
C GLN A 101 20.99 50.34 -13.33
N GLN A 102 20.27 51.01 -14.26
CA GLN A 102 20.04 52.47 -14.22
C GLN A 102 18.66 52.82 -14.85
N PRO A 103 18.08 54.01 -14.57
CA PRO A 103 16.61 54.20 -14.62
C PRO A 103 16.09 55.36 -15.50
N GLN A 104 14.77 55.61 -15.42
CA GLN A 104 13.95 56.76 -15.87
C GLN A 104 13.14 56.58 -17.17
N GLY A 105 11.89 57.09 -17.16
CA GLY A 105 11.02 57.17 -18.35
C GLY A 105 9.51 57.22 -18.04
N ARG A 106 8.96 58.42 -17.76
CA ARG A 106 7.49 58.67 -17.76
C ARG A 106 7.06 59.17 -19.15
N ALA A 107 5.95 58.67 -19.69
CA ALA A 107 5.13 59.38 -20.68
C ALA A 107 3.68 58.85 -20.71
N ASN A 108 2.71 59.75 -20.89
CA ASN A 108 1.32 59.43 -21.24
C ASN A 108 1.09 59.80 -22.71
N SER A 109 0.13 59.15 -23.39
CA SER A 109 -0.87 59.87 -24.21
C SER A 109 -1.96 58.93 -24.74
N ASP A 110 -3.22 59.32 -24.58
CA ASP A 110 -4.41 58.70 -25.18
C ASP A 110 -4.50 58.97 -26.70
N TYR A 111 -5.34 58.21 -27.41
CA TYR A 111 -6.12 58.70 -28.56
C TYR A 111 -7.42 57.89 -28.73
N ASP A 112 -8.49 58.54 -29.21
CA ASP A 112 -9.90 58.08 -29.04
C ASP A 112 -10.70 58.03 -30.37
N ARG A 113 -11.29 56.84 -30.65
CA ARG A 113 -12.61 56.57 -31.28
C ARG A 113 -13.03 57.06 -32.69
N ARG A 114 -14.07 56.36 -33.21
CA ARG A 114 -14.99 56.66 -34.36
C ARG A 114 -14.45 56.39 -35.77
N ASP A 115 -15.24 56.02 -36.79
CA ASP A 115 -16.67 55.60 -36.85
C ASP A 115 -16.92 54.65 -38.06
N ARG A 116 -18.17 54.15 -38.22
CA ARG A 116 -18.70 53.32 -39.36
C ARG A 116 -19.23 54.23 -40.53
N PRO A 117 -19.85 53.77 -41.68
CA PRO A 117 -20.41 52.43 -42.02
C PRO A 117 -20.31 51.95 -43.52
N ASP A 118 -21.09 50.88 -43.81
CA ASP A 118 -21.77 50.49 -45.08
C ASP A 118 -21.20 49.47 -46.09
N THR A 119 -22.17 48.82 -46.78
CA THR A 119 -22.12 47.71 -47.76
C THR A 119 -22.80 48.19 -49.08
N PRO A 120 -23.28 47.39 -50.09
CA PRO A 120 -23.31 45.94 -50.34
C PRO A 120 -22.99 45.50 -51.80
N TYR A 121 -23.17 44.19 -52.13
CA TYR A 121 -23.84 43.72 -53.37
C TYR A 121 -24.24 42.23 -53.28
N SER A 122 -25.25 41.79 -54.04
CA SER A 122 -25.80 40.41 -54.05
C SER A 122 -26.71 40.13 -55.27
N PHE A 123 -26.72 38.88 -55.79
CA PHE A 123 -27.76 38.20 -56.62
C PHE A 123 -27.53 36.67 -56.46
N ASN A 124 -28.48 35.79 -56.05
CA ASN A 124 -29.72 35.27 -56.68
C ASN A 124 -29.47 34.39 -57.93
N ASP A 125 -30.19 33.30 -58.24
CA ASP A 125 -31.56 32.84 -57.86
C ASP A 125 -31.67 31.28 -57.83
N ARG A 126 -32.36 30.64 -56.86
CA ARG A 126 -33.74 30.05 -56.85
C ARG A 126 -34.07 28.75 -57.64
N ASN A 127 -34.45 27.70 -56.89
CA ASN A 127 -35.67 26.83 -57.00
C ASN A 127 -35.43 25.60 -56.08
N ARG A 128 -36.28 25.15 -55.12
CA ARG A 128 -37.74 25.15 -54.84
C ARG A 128 -38.54 24.04 -55.53
N TYR A 129 -38.79 22.94 -54.80
CA TYR A 129 -40.11 22.27 -54.73
C TYR A 129 -40.28 21.53 -53.39
N ASP A 130 -41.49 21.06 -53.12
CA ASP A 130 -42.01 20.57 -51.82
C ASP A 130 -42.55 19.13 -51.98
N GLY A 131 -42.65 18.34 -50.90
CA GLY A 131 -43.07 16.93 -50.98
C GLY A 131 -43.04 16.17 -49.65
N ASN A 132 -44.21 15.95 -49.05
CA ASN A 132 -44.41 15.22 -47.78
C ASN A 132 -45.11 13.86 -48.02
N ARG A 133 -45.18 12.99 -46.99
CA ARG A 133 -45.59 11.54 -46.98
C ARG A 133 -44.43 10.57 -47.29
N GLY A 134 -44.23 9.41 -46.63
CA GLY A 134 -44.86 8.85 -45.43
C GLY A 134 -45.75 7.63 -45.66
N PHE A 135 -45.22 6.41 -45.41
CA PHE A 135 -45.94 5.19 -44.96
C PHE A 135 -44.93 4.06 -44.61
N ASP A 136 -45.34 3.10 -43.78
CA ASP A 136 -44.66 1.83 -43.44
C ASP A 136 -45.76 0.73 -43.44
N PRO A 137 -45.54 -0.48 -43.99
CA PRO A 137 -45.23 -1.61 -43.09
C PRO A 137 -44.35 -2.75 -43.67
N ASP A 138 -43.41 -3.24 -42.85
CA ASP A 138 -43.22 -4.65 -42.40
C ASP A 138 -43.57 -5.83 -43.37
N GLN A 139 -42.58 -6.66 -43.75
CA GLN A 139 -42.46 -8.10 -43.35
C GLN A 139 -41.39 -8.96 -44.10
N ARG A 140 -40.63 -9.72 -43.28
CA ARG A 140 -40.16 -11.13 -43.43
C ARG A 140 -39.81 -11.72 -44.82
N THR A 141 -38.56 -12.21 -44.99
CA THR A 141 -38.18 -13.65 -45.02
C THR A 141 -36.70 -13.89 -45.43
N GLY A 142 -36.11 -15.02 -45.03
CA GLY A 142 -34.91 -15.64 -45.65
C GLY A 142 -35.28 -17.01 -46.25
N PRO A 143 -34.41 -17.74 -47.00
CA PRO A 143 -33.49 -18.68 -46.31
C PRO A 143 -32.19 -19.17 -47.04
N ALA A 144 -31.24 -19.72 -46.24
CA ALA A 144 -30.47 -20.98 -46.44
C ALA A 144 -29.37 -21.25 -47.52
N ARG A 145 -28.16 -21.59 -46.99
CA ARG A 145 -27.24 -22.75 -47.30
C ARG A 145 -26.17 -22.75 -48.45
N TYR A 146 -24.89 -22.80 -48.03
CA TYR A 146 -23.71 -23.64 -48.49
C TYR A 146 -23.26 -23.71 -49.98
N PRO A 147 -22.01 -24.17 -50.33
CA PRO A 147 -20.70 -24.29 -49.64
C PRO A 147 -19.55 -23.54 -50.42
N GLY A 148 -18.22 -23.66 -50.22
CA GLY A 148 -17.36 -24.27 -49.18
C GLY A 148 -16.37 -25.36 -49.68
N ASP A 149 -15.06 -25.08 -49.87
CA ASP A 149 -14.02 -26.10 -50.19
C ASP A 149 -12.52 -25.71 -49.91
N ARG A 150 -11.67 -26.74 -49.70
CA ARG A 150 -10.19 -26.90 -49.83
C ARG A 150 -9.12 -26.20 -48.94
N SER A 151 -8.33 -27.07 -48.28
CA SER A 151 -6.97 -26.92 -47.73
C SER A 151 -5.89 -27.32 -48.79
N PRO A 152 -4.56 -27.13 -48.59
CA PRO A 152 -3.73 -28.18 -47.94
C PRO A 152 -2.47 -27.70 -47.17
N ASN A 153 -1.79 -28.65 -46.49
CA ASN A 153 -0.51 -28.51 -45.75
C ASN A 153 0.49 -29.63 -46.16
N PRO A 154 1.83 -29.41 -46.17
CA PRO A 154 2.80 -30.52 -46.26
C PRO A 154 4.06 -30.47 -45.35
N TYR A 155 4.24 -31.56 -44.58
CA TYR A 155 5.49 -32.30 -44.31
C TYR A 155 6.55 -31.91 -43.23
N VAL A 156 7.40 -32.91 -42.93
CA VAL A 156 8.23 -33.16 -41.73
C VAL A 156 9.51 -33.95 -42.13
N SER A 157 10.62 -33.86 -41.37
CA SER A 157 11.73 -34.85 -41.41
C SER A 157 12.63 -34.84 -40.15
N ASP A 158 12.99 -36.02 -39.63
CA ASP A 158 13.82 -36.24 -38.42
C ASP A 158 15.35 -36.34 -38.68
N VAL A 159 16.18 -36.08 -37.64
CA VAL A 159 17.56 -36.61 -37.49
C VAL A 159 17.86 -36.92 -35.99
N ASN A 160 18.72 -37.92 -35.74
CA ASN A 160 18.86 -38.66 -34.47
C ASN A 160 19.69 -38.02 -33.31
N ASN A 161 19.31 -38.43 -32.08
CA ASN A 161 20.11 -38.91 -30.92
C ASN A 161 21.62 -39.23 -31.15
N PRO A 162 22.51 -39.33 -30.11
CA PRO A 162 22.21 -39.72 -28.71
C PRO A 162 23.03 -39.07 -27.55
N LEU A 163 22.60 -39.28 -26.29
CA LEU A 163 23.42 -39.89 -25.20
C LEU A 163 22.70 -39.98 -23.83
N LEU A 164 22.42 -41.20 -23.36
CA LEU A 164 22.66 -41.75 -22.00
C LEU A 164 21.79 -43.00 -21.73
N TYR A 165 22.27 -43.92 -20.90
CA TYR A 165 21.69 -45.27 -20.72
C TYR A 165 21.95 -45.81 -19.30
N ARG A 166 20.90 -46.31 -18.62
CA ARG A 166 20.93 -47.14 -17.38
C ARG A 166 21.45 -46.47 -16.08
N ASP A 167 21.06 -46.91 -14.87
CA ASP A 167 20.02 -47.88 -14.48
C ASP A 167 19.32 -47.51 -13.15
N GLN A 168 18.30 -48.30 -12.80
CA GLN A 168 17.46 -48.30 -11.58
C GLN A 168 18.20 -48.05 -10.23
N GLY A 169 17.60 -47.47 -9.18
CA GLY A 169 16.26 -46.86 -9.03
C GLY A 169 15.61 -47.16 -7.65
N GLU A 170 14.66 -46.32 -7.21
CA GLU A 170 13.58 -46.71 -6.28
C GLU A 170 12.40 -45.71 -6.36
N ARG A 171 11.21 -46.06 -5.84
CA ARG A 171 9.94 -45.37 -6.14
C ARG A 171 9.39 -44.53 -4.98
N ASN A 172 8.90 -43.33 -5.29
CA ASN A 172 7.96 -42.58 -4.45
C ASN A 172 6.81 -42.04 -5.34
N PRO A 173 5.53 -42.35 -5.09
CA PRO A 173 4.43 -41.98 -6.00
C PRO A 173 3.93 -40.55 -5.78
N ASN A 174 3.41 -39.95 -6.86
CA ASN A 174 2.80 -38.61 -6.99
C ASN A 174 3.75 -37.47 -7.40
N GLY A 175 4.29 -37.57 -8.62
CA GLY A 175 4.72 -36.40 -9.39
C GLY A 175 3.81 -36.22 -10.60
N TYR A 176 3.19 -35.04 -10.73
CA TYR A 176 2.57 -34.55 -11.96
C TYR A 176 3.20 -33.19 -12.29
N VAL A 177 3.68 -33.04 -13.52
CA VAL A 177 4.24 -31.80 -14.07
C VAL A 177 3.68 -31.62 -15.47
N SER A 178 3.14 -30.43 -15.73
CA SER A 178 2.72 -29.89 -17.04
C SER A 178 1.98 -30.81 -18.01
N ASP A 179 0.70 -30.53 -18.21
CA ASP A 179 0.20 -30.31 -19.56
C ASP A 179 -0.30 -28.86 -19.66
N VAL A 180 -0.21 -28.26 -20.85
CA VAL A 180 -0.51 -26.84 -21.09
C VAL A 180 -1.83 -26.70 -21.81
N GLU A 181 -2.90 -26.43 -21.06
CA GLU A 181 -4.10 -25.73 -21.51
C GLU A 181 -4.93 -25.34 -20.27
N ASN A 182 -5.26 -24.06 -20.09
CA ASN A 182 -6.07 -23.58 -18.96
C ASN A 182 -7.30 -22.76 -19.42
N PRO A 183 -8.34 -23.42 -19.99
CA PRO A 183 -9.56 -22.76 -20.46
C PRO A 183 -10.51 -22.38 -19.31
N LEU A 184 -10.02 -21.62 -18.33
CA LEU A 184 -10.81 -20.98 -17.27
C LEU A 184 -10.61 -19.46 -17.17
N LEU A 185 -9.70 -18.89 -17.98
CA LEU A 185 -9.63 -17.45 -18.23
C LEU A 185 -10.68 -17.05 -19.27
N TYR A 186 -11.93 -16.89 -18.83
CA TYR A 186 -12.97 -15.99 -19.37
C TYR A 186 -14.29 -16.31 -18.64
N ARG A 187 -14.53 -15.63 -17.50
CA ARG A 187 -15.83 -15.67 -16.82
C ARG A 187 -16.66 -14.50 -17.31
N ASP A 188 -17.84 -14.78 -17.89
CA ASP A 188 -18.73 -13.75 -18.45
C ASP A 188 -18.99 -12.59 -17.46
N ARG A 189 -18.45 -11.41 -17.76
CA ARG A 189 -18.90 -10.14 -17.17
C ARG A 189 -20.07 -9.63 -18.00
N THR A 190 -21.29 -10.03 -17.66
CA THR A 190 -22.50 -9.43 -18.25
C THR A 190 -22.65 -7.97 -17.80
N PRO A 191 -22.84 -6.99 -18.72
CA PRO A 191 -23.01 -5.59 -18.34
C PRO A 191 -24.25 -5.36 -17.48
N TYR A 192 -24.14 -4.51 -16.46
CA TYR A 192 -25.28 -4.06 -15.66
C TYR A 192 -26.15 -3.10 -16.47
N THR A 193 -27.38 -3.51 -16.79
CA THR A 193 -28.37 -2.69 -17.49
C THR A 193 -29.44 -2.18 -16.52
N PRO A 194 -29.60 -0.86 -16.33
CA PRO A 194 -30.72 -0.30 -15.58
C PRO A 194 -32.02 -0.36 -16.38
N ASN A 195 -33.14 -0.47 -15.67
CA ASN A 195 -34.52 -0.40 -16.15
C ASN A 195 -35.02 -1.54 -17.06
N ARG A 196 -35.62 -2.56 -16.43
CA ARG A 196 -36.93 -3.04 -16.88
C ARG A 196 -37.78 -3.54 -15.71
N GLU A 197 -38.84 -2.80 -15.39
CA GLU A 197 -40.00 -3.36 -14.70
C GLU A 197 -40.87 -4.15 -15.70
N ASP A 198 -41.79 -4.95 -15.18
CA ASP A 198 -42.63 -5.92 -15.88
C ASP A 198 -41.90 -6.97 -16.75
N ASP A 199 -41.74 -8.16 -16.15
CA ASP A 199 -42.37 -9.35 -16.75
C ASP A 199 -42.75 -10.39 -15.66
N ARG A 200 -43.84 -10.13 -14.93
CA ARG A 200 -44.42 -11.11 -14.00
C ARG A 200 -45.33 -12.08 -14.75
N ASN A 201 -44.86 -13.30 -15.04
CA ASN A 201 -45.58 -14.56 -14.79
C ASN A 201 -44.96 -15.78 -15.51
N ARG A 202 -44.55 -16.80 -14.75
CA ARG A 202 -44.78 -18.20 -15.18
C ARG A 202 -45.01 -19.14 -14.00
N TYR A 203 -46.25 -19.59 -13.89
CA TYR A 203 -46.71 -20.57 -12.90
C TYR A 203 -46.04 -21.93 -13.10
N ASN A 204 -45.65 -22.61 -12.02
CA ASN A 204 -45.39 -24.05 -12.01
C ASN A 204 -46.44 -24.76 -11.12
N PRO A 205 -47.50 -25.34 -11.71
CA PRO A 205 -48.65 -25.84 -10.96
C PRO A 205 -48.42 -27.27 -10.42
N ASN A 206 -47.68 -27.42 -9.32
CA ASN A 206 -47.75 -28.64 -8.48
C ASN A 206 -47.20 -28.53 -7.04
N ALA A 207 -46.71 -27.37 -6.59
CA ALA A 207 -46.30 -27.19 -5.18
C ALA A 207 -47.52 -27.04 -4.26
N ARG A 208 -47.69 -27.95 -3.28
CA ARG A 208 -48.67 -27.79 -2.19
C ARG A 208 -48.14 -26.84 -1.10
N PRO A 209 -49.00 -26.09 -0.39
CA PRO A 209 -48.55 -25.16 0.64
C PRO A 209 -47.90 -25.86 1.85
N TYR A 210 -46.93 -25.18 2.44
CA TYR A 210 -46.26 -25.56 3.69
C TYR A 210 -47.21 -25.40 4.90
N ASN A 211 -47.31 -26.42 5.75
CA ASN A 211 -48.07 -26.38 7.01
C ASN A 211 -47.07 -26.32 8.20
N PRO A 212 -47.09 -25.27 9.05
CA PRO A 212 -46.10 -25.12 10.13
C PRO A 212 -46.17 -26.14 11.29
N ASN A 213 -47.12 -27.08 11.29
CA ASN A 213 -47.45 -27.93 12.45
C ASN A 213 -47.46 -29.43 12.11
N ASP A 214 -46.31 -30.02 11.75
CA ASP A 214 -46.19 -31.48 11.56
C ASP A 214 -45.08 -32.09 12.46
N PRO A 215 -45.44 -32.72 13.60
CA PRO A 215 -44.48 -33.15 14.61
C PRO A 215 -43.97 -34.59 14.42
N GLY A 216 -43.08 -34.79 13.45
CA GLY A 216 -42.06 -35.83 13.53
C GLY A 216 -41.82 -36.67 12.27
N PHE A 217 -40.53 -36.91 11.98
CA PHE A 217 -39.98 -38.26 11.79
C PHE A 217 -38.45 -38.20 11.77
N GLY A 218 -37.80 -38.84 12.74
CA GLY A 218 -36.34 -39.04 12.75
C GLY A 218 -36.00 -40.49 12.37
N GLY A 219 -35.03 -40.71 11.49
CA GLY A 219 -34.64 -42.06 11.08
C GLY A 219 -33.44 -42.06 10.12
N ARG A 220 -32.37 -42.77 10.51
CA ARG A 220 -31.13 -42.91 9.74
C ARG A 220 -31.36 -43.65 8.41
N ASN A 221 -30.59 -43.28 7.38
CA ASN A 221 -29.61 -44.20 6.78
C ASN A 221 -28.51 -43.43 6.04
N GLN A 222 -27.39 -44.11 5.76
CA GLN A 222 -26.20 -43.57 5.09
C GLN A 222 -26.02 -44.24 3.72
N ASP A 223 -25.50 -43.49 2.75
CA ASP A 223 -25.02 -44.03 1.46
C ASP A 223 -23.66 -43.39 1.12
N PRO A 224 -22.53 -44.14 1.10
CA PRO A 224 -21.18 -43.58 1.14
C PRO A 224 -20.57 -43.32 -0.26
N ALA A 225 -21.27 -42.60 -1.15
CA ALA A 225 -20.88 -42.49 -2.57
C ALA A 225 -20.97 -41.07 -3.20
N PHE A 226 -20.93 -39.98 -2.42
CA PHE A 226 -20.79 -38.62 -2.96
C PHE A 226 -19.73 -37.80 -2.20
N ARG A 227 -18.81 -37.16 -2.93
CA ARG A 227 -17.84 -36.18 -2.39
C ARG A 227 -18.17 -34.79 -2.94
N ASP A 228 -18.51 -33.88 -2.04
CA ASP A 228 -18.61 -32.44 -2.31
C ASP A 228 -17.20 -31.83 -2.42
N PRO A 229 -16.89 -31.01 -3.45
CA PRO A 229 -15.61 -30.29 -3.54
C PRO A 229 -15.29 -29.35 -2.37
N ASN A 230 -16.28 -28.94 -1.57
CA ASN A 230 -16.13 -27.92 -0.53
C ASN A 230 -15.69 -28.46 0.85
N TYR A 231 -15.23 -29.71 0.95
CA TYR A 231 -14.88 -30.30 2.25
C TYR A 231 -13.54 -29.76 2.81
N ARG A 232 -13.62 -28.66 3.58
CA ARG A 232 -12.54 -28.14 4.43
C ARG A 232 -12.00 -29.24 5.35
N ASP A 233 -10.68 -29.33 5.49
CA ASP A 233 -10.06 -30.09 6.59
C ASP A 233 -10.28 -29.35 7.92
N PRO A 234 -10.99 -29.93 8.92
CA PRO A 234 -11.18 -29.29 10.22
C PRO A 234 -9.92 -29.34 11.12
N ASN A 235 -8.91 -30.14 10.76
CA ASN A 235 -7.80 -30.50 11.64
C ASN A 235 -6.48 -29.76 11.35
N TYR A 236 -6.42 -28.89 10.34
CA TYR A 236 -5.24 -28.05 10.12
C TYR A 236 -5.17 -26.91 11.16
N ARG A 237 -4.69 -27.27 12.36
CA ARG A 237 -4.37 -26.32 13.43
C ARG A 237 -3.06 -25.59 13.13
N ASP A 238 -3.17 -24.35 12.67
CA ASP A 238 -2.16 -23.33 12.98
C ASP A 238 -2.13 -23.12 14.52
N PRO A 239 -0.97 -23.28 15.20
CA PRO A 239 -0.84 -22.98 16.62
C PRO A 239 -1.06 -21.50 16.98
N ASN A 240 -0.95 -20.58 16.01
CA ASN A 240 -0.86 -19.13 16.24
C ASN A 240 -2.20 -18.38 16.11
N TYR A 241 -3.30 -19.07 15.77
CA TYR A 241 -4.65 -18.50 15.66
C TYR A 241 -5.64 -19.17 16.61
N ARG A 242 -6.10 -18.42 17.62
CA ARG A 242 -7.23 -18.77 18.49
C ARG A 242 -8.48 -18.05 18.00
N ASP A 243 -9.57 -18.79 17.78
CA ASP A 243 -10.85 -18.24 17.30
C ASP A 243 -11.52 -17.37 18.39
N PRO A 244 -11.75 -16.06 18.16
CA PRO A 244 -12.40 -15.18 19.13
C PRO A 244 -13.83 -15.61 19.50
N ASN A 245 -14.50 -16.39 18.64
CA ASN A 245 -15.86 -16.87 18.89
C ASN A 245 -15.90 -18.15 19.75
N GLN A 246 -14.76 -18.78 20.08
CA GLN A 246 -14.71 -19.89 21.03
C GLN A 246 -14.83 -19.41 22.48
N ARG A 247 -16.04 -18.95 22.84
CA ARG A 247 -16.44 -18.73 24.24
C ARG A 247 -16.40 -20.04 25.03
N TYR A 248 -15.31 -20.28 25.74
CA TYR A 248 -15.27 -21.28 26.81
C TYR A 248 -16.00 -20.77 28.07
N PRO A 249 -16.54 -21.66 28.92
CA PRO A 249 -17.64 -21.35 29.84
C PRO A 249 -17.23 -20.64 31.14
N GLY A 250 -16.49 -19.53 31.03
CA GLY A 250 -16.19 -18.62 32.15
C GLY A 250 -17.07 -17.37 32.19
N ASN A 251 -17.59 -16.93 31.03
CA ASN A 251 -18.25 -15.62 30.84
C ASN A 251 -19.70 -15.74 30.33
N ASP A 252 -20.39 -16.85 30.62
CA ASP A 252 -21.81 -17.00 30.28
C ASP A 252 -22.71 -16.41 31.40
N PRO A 253 -23.56 -15.40 31.13
CA PRO A 253 -24.52 -14.88 32.10
C PRO A 253 -25.48 -15.94 32.64
N ALA A 254 -25.73 -17.03 31.92
CA ALA A 254 -26.57 -18.14 32.39
C ALA A 254 -25.96 -18.88 33.61
N TYR A 255 -24.67 -18.68 33.91
CA TYR A 255 -24.03 -19.16 35.15
C TYR A 255 -24.08 -18.15 36.31
N ARG A 256 -24.78 -17.02 36.14
CA ARG A 256 -25.14 -16.06 37.20
C ARG A 256 -26.66 -15.90 37.31
N ASP A 257 -27.35 -16.99 37.64
CA ASP A 257 -28.67 -16.92 38.27
C ASP A 257 -28.52 -17.02 39.81
N PRO A 258 -28.48 -15.90 40.54
CA PRO A 258 -28.39 -15.89 42.01
C PRO A 258 -29.75 -16.20 42.69
N VAL A 259 -30.82 -16.44 41.94
CA VAL A 259 -32.19 -16.54 42.48
C VAL A 259 -32.55 -17.99 42.86
N ARG A 260 -31.84 -19.00 42.33
CA ARG A 260 -32.24 -20.41 42.50
C ARG A 260 -31.71 -21.12 43.75
N PHE A 261 -30.66 -20.60 44.39
CA PHE A 261 -30.24 -21.02 45.73
C PHE A 261 -29.78 -19.80 46.54
N PRO A 262 -30.39 -19.51 47.71
CA PRO A 262 -29.91 -18.43 48.58
C PRO A 262 -28.53 -18.78 49.14
N GLY A 263 -27.67 -17.77 49.31
CA GLY A 263 -26.25 -17.97 49.62
C GLY A 263 -25.99 -18.57 51.00
N ASP A 264 -25.86 -19.89 51.06
CA ASP A 264 -25.28 -20.63 52.19
C ASP A 264 -23.77 -20.85 51.96
N PRO A 265 -22.88 -20.24 52.78
CA PRO A 265 -21.44 -20.47 52.72
C PRO A 265 -21.01 -21.93 52.99
N GLY A 266 -21.92 -22.76 53.51
CA GLY A 266 -21.71 -24.18 53.81
C GLY A 266 -22.19 -25.16 52.73
N TYR A 267 -22.77 -24.71 51.61
CA TYR A 267 -23.36 -25.62 50.61
C TYR A 267 -22.29 -26.45 49.87
N ARG A 268 -22.02 -27.66 50.37
CA ARG A 268 -21.32 -28.72 49.66
C ARG A 268 -22.29 -29.49 48.77
N ASP A 269 -21.96 -29.56 47.49
CA ASP A 269 -22.52 -30.55 46.57
C ASP A 269 -22.21 -31.98 47.10
N PRO A 270 -23.23 -32.79 47.47
CA PRO A 270 -23.00 -34.11 48.04
C PRO A 270 -22.32 -35.12 47.10
N TYR A 271 -22.24 -34.82 45.80
CA TYR A 271 -21.69 -35.72 44.78
C TYR A 271 -20.28 -35.36 44.31
N ARG A 272 -19.69 -34.27 44.82
CA ARG A 272 -18.35 -33.81 44.42
C ARG A 272 -17.26 -34.47 45.29
N ASN A 273 -16.26 -35.08 44.68
CA ASN A 273 -15.15 -35.70 45.43
C ASN A 273 -14.30 -34.60 46.11
N PRO A 274 -14.06 -34.66 47.45
CA PRO A 274 -13.17 -33.73 48.14
C PRO A 274 -11.72 -33.71 47.59
N GLU A 275 -11.26 -34.77 46.92
CA GLU A 275 -9.95 -34.81 46.27
C GLU A 275 -9.92 -34.01 44.96
N GLU A 276 -10.98 -34.10 44.14
CA GLU A 276 -11.13 -33.28 42.92
C GLU A 276 -11.23 -31.79 43.27
N GLU A 277 -11.92 -31.45 44.36
CA GLU A 277 -12.04 -30.06 44.81
C GLU A 277 -10.71 -29.49 45.32
N ARG A 278 -9.88 -30.33 45.99
CA ARG A 278 -8.49 -29.97 46.33
C ARG A 278 -7.64 -29.80 45.09
N TYR A 279 -7.63 -30.78 44.19
CA TYR A 279 -6.86 -30.76 42.94
C TYR A 279 -7.21 -29.56 42.06
N ARG A 280 -8.50 -29.21 41.98
CA ARG A 280 -8.97 -27.99 41.30
C ARG A 280 -8.44 -26.73 41.99
N ALA A 281 -8.59 -26.61 43.30
CA ALA A 281 -8.13 -25.43 44.05
C ALA A 281 -6.60 -25.26 44.01
N GLU A 282 -5.84 -26.35 43.97
CA GLU A 282 -4.40 -26.37 43.84
C GLU A 282 -3.95 -25.96 42.42
N ASN A 283 -4.56 -26.53 41.37
CA ASN A 283 -4.33 -26.09 40.00
C ASN A 283 -4.72 -24.62 39.77
N GLU A 284 -5.80 -24.14 40.40
CA GLU A 284 -6.20 -22.74 40.30
C GLU A 284 -5.18 -21.81 41.01
N ARG A 285 -4.66 -22.19 42.17
CA ARG A 285 -3.55 -21.48 42.85
C ARG A 285 -2.29 -21.47 41.99
N ARG A 286 -1.91 -22.61 41.43
CA ARG A 286 -0.75 -22.77 40.51
C ARG A 286 -0.90 -21.87 39.28
N PHE A 287 -2.06 -21.90 38.63
CA PHE A 287 -2.34 -21.06 37.47
C PHE A 287 -2.29 -19.56 37.81
N ARG A 288 -2.89 -19.13 38.92
CA ARG A 288 -2.82 -17.74 39.40
C ARG A 288 -1.36 -17.32 39.67
N ALA A 289 -0.55 -18.17 40.31
CA ALA A 289 0.86 -17.89 40.60
C ALA A 289 1.70 -17.76 39.32
N GLU A 290 1.60 -18.71 38.38
CA GLU A 290 2.34 -18.65 37.11
C GLU A 290 1.87 -17.48 36.21
N THR A 291 0.59 -17.09 36.28
CA THR A 291 0.05 -15.89 35.61
C THR A 291 0.64 -14.61 36.19
N GLU A 292 0.75 -14.49 37.51
CA GLU A 292 1.33 -13.30 38.16
C GLU A 292 2.85 -13.21 37.94
N LYS A 293 3.54 -14.36 37.93
CA LYS A 293 4.95 -14.49 37.55
C LYS A 293 5.18 -14.02 36.10
N LEU A 294 4.31 -14.40 35.16
CA LEU A 294 4.35 -13.87 33.78
C LEU A 294 4.05 -12.36 33.74
N ARG A 295 3.02 -11.89 34.46
CA ARG A 295 2.66 -10.47 34.54
C ARG A 295 3.82 -9.60 35.03
N SER A 296 4.52 -10.04 36.08
CA SER A 296 5.71 -9.38 36.62
C SER A 296 6.86 -9.36 35.59
N PHE A 297 7.13 -10.49 34.93
CA PHE A 297 8.13 -10.58 33.85
C PHE A 297 7.80 -9.62 32.68
N LEU A 298 6.55 -9.55 32.23
CA LEU A 298 6.15 -8.62 31.17
C LEU A 298 6.25 -7.15 31.60
N ALA A 299 5.98 -6.81 32.86
CA ALA A 299 6.18 -5.46 33.39
C ALA A 299 7.66 -5.04 33.46
N ASP A 300 8.58 -5.98 33.69
CA ASP A 300 10.02 -5.73 33.60
C ASP A 300 10.49 -5.55 32.15
N ILE A 301 9.96 -6.36 31.24
CA ILE A 301 10.20 -6.24 29.80
C ILE A 301 9.64 -4.93 29.24
N ASP A 302 8.46 -4.48 29.66
CA ASP A 302 7.85 -3.22 29.22
C ASP A 302 8.73 -2.00 29.54
N ARG A 303 9.26 -1.94 30.77
CA ARG A 303 10.18 -0.88 31.21
C ARG A 303 11.49 -0.88 30.41
N LYS A 304 12.09 -2.06 30.19
CA LYS A 304 13.30 -2.20 29.36
C LYS A 304 13.02 -1.82 27.90
N SER A 305 11.91 -2.28 27.34
CA SER A 305 11.52 -2.03 25.94
C SER A 305 11.26 -0.55 25.70
N SER A 306 10.62 0.14 26.65
CA SER A 306 10.41 1.60 26.58
C SER A 306 11.75 2.36 26.61
N LEU A 307 12.71 1.96 27.46
CA LEU A 307 14.03 2.59 27.53
C LEU A 307 14.83 2.40 26.24
N GLU A 308 14.99 1.17 25.76
CA GLU A 308 15.75 0.89 24.53
C GLU A 308 15.11 1.55 23.30
N CYS A 309 13.77 1.63 23.26
CA CYS A 309 13.01 2.36 22.25
C CYS A 309 13.28 3.87 22.32
N SER A 310 13.27 4.46 23.52
CA SER A 310 13.58 5.89 23.72
C SER A 310 15.00 6.25 23.26
N LEU A 311 15.98 5.39 23.56
CA LEU A 311 17.38 5.59 23.17
C LEU A 311 17.57 5.52 21.65
N ASN A 312 16.91 4.59 20.97
CA ASN A 312 16.94 4.52 19.51
C ASN A 312 16.24 5.73 18.88
N VAL A 313 15.01 6.03 19.30
CA VAL A 313 14.22 7.16 18.74
C VAL A 313 14.93 8.50 18.92
N ALA A 314 15.61 8.74 20.05
CA ALA A 314 16.41 9.95 20.24
C ALA A 314 17.55 10.07 19.22
N ALA A 315 18.28 8.99 18.93
CA ALA A 315 19.35 8.97 17.95
C ALA A 315 18.84 9.12 16.50
N GLN A 316 17.73 8.45 16.15
CA GLN A 316 17.08 8.65 14.85
C GLN A 316 16.62 10.10 14.67
N TRP A 317 16.01 10.70 15.70
CA TRP A 317 15.62 12.11 15.68
C TRP A 317 16.82 13.05 15.49
N ASN A 318 17.94 12.81 16.20
CA ASN A 318 19.17 13.59 16.03
C ASN A 318 19.67 13.57 14.58
N PHE A 319 19.60 12.42 13.91
CA PHE A 319 19.97 12.28 12.50
C PHE A 319 18.99 12.97 11.55
N GLU A 320 17.69 12.69 11.66
CA GLU A 320 16.68 13.28 10.75
C GLU A 320 16.52 14.80 10.92
N THR A 321 16.92 15.35 12.07
CA THR A 321 16.87 16.80 12.37
C THR A 321 18.23 17.52 12.35
N ASN A 322 19.31 16.81 11.98
CA ASN A 322 20.64 17.35 11.76
C ASN A 322 21.49 16.33 10.98
N ILE A 323 21.36 16.32 9.64
CA ILE A 323 21.99 15.28 8.80
C ILE A 323 23.50 15.51 8.70
N ASN A 324 24.30 14.61 9.30
CA ASN A 324 25.76 14.55 9.15
C ASN A 324 26.30 13.17 9.55
N ASP A 325 27.56 12.89 9.21
CA ASP A 325 28.23 11.61 9.48
C ASP A 325 28.18 11.19 10.96
N ALA A 326 28.28 12.15 11.90
CA ALA A 326 28.32 11.85 13.33
C ALA A 326 26.94 11.44 13.87
N THR A 327 25.87 12.14 13.48
CA THR A 327 24.50 11.75 13.83
C THR A 327 24.07 10.48 13.11
N GLN A 328 24.55 10.24 11.88
CA GLN A 328 24.32 8.98 11.17
C GLN A 328 24.95 7.79 11.89
N VAL A 329 26.20 7.93 12.36
CA VAL A 329 26.87 6.88 13.15
C VAL A 329 26.20 6.67 14.51
N GLU A 330 25.71 7.72 15.18
CA GLU A 330 24.90 7.61 16.39
C GLU A 330 23.61 6.81 16.15
N ALA A 331 22.85 7.17 15.12
CA ALA A 331 21.60 6.51 14.73
C ALA A 331 21.80 5.03 14.36
N LEU A 332 22.84 4.70 13.58
CA LEU A 332 23.16 3.32 13.22
C LEU A 332 23.56 2.48 14.45
N ALA A 333 24.38 3.02 15.36
CA ALA A 333 24.78 2.33 16.58
C ALA A 333 23.59 2.10 17.54
N ALA A 334 22.69 3.07 17.66
CA ALA A 334 21.49 2.96 18.47
C ALA A 334 20.48 1.96 17.88
N GLN A 335 20.31 1.94 16.55
CA GLN A 335 19.45 0.97 15.86
C GLN A 335 19.99 -0.46 15.98
N GLN A 336 21.30 -0.66 15.86
CA GLN A 336 21.91 -1.98 16.06
C GLN A 336 21.68 -2.49 17.49
N ARG A 337 21.93 -1.65 18.49
CA ARG A 337 21.63 -1.95 19.91
C ARG A 337 20.15 -2.33 20.10
N TYR A 338 19.24 -1.59 19.47
CA TYR A 338 17.80 -1.87 19.55
C TYR A 338 17.44 -3.22 18.91
N ASN A 339 17.99 -3.53 17.74
CA ASN A 339 17.79 -4.80 17.05
C ASN A 339 18.30 -5.99 17.89
N ASP A 340 19.46 -5.87 18.52
CA ASP A 340 20.01 -6.90 19.41
C ASP A 340 19.16 -7.07 20.68
N PHE A 341 18.62 -5.99 21.25
CA PHE A 341 17.63 -6.08 22.34
C PHE A 341 16.34 -6.79 21.88
N GLN A 342 15.80 -6.47 20.70
CA GLN A 342 14.61 -7.15 20.15
C GLN A 342 14.88 -8.65 19.87
N ARG A 343 16.10 -9.02 19.45
CA ARG A 343 16.52 -10.42 19.28
C ARG A 343 16.59 -11.18 20.61
N LEU A 344 17.19 -10.59 21.64
CA LEU A 344 17.22 -11.16 23.00
C LEU A 344 15.79 -11.33 23.56
N LEU A 345 14.93 -10.34 23.36
CA LEU A 345 13.52 -10.38 23.75
C LEU A 345 12.77 -11.50 23.02
N TRP A 346 12.95 -11.64 21.71
CA TRP A 346 12.32 -12.66 20.88
C TRP A 346 12.72 -14.09 21.30
N ASP A 347 14.03 -14.34 21.51
CA ASP A 347 14.50 -15.64 22.00
C ASP A 347 13.93 -15.99 23.37
N GLN A 348 13.65 -14.99 24.21
CA GLN A 348 12.94 -15.19 25.46
C GLN A 348 11.44 -15.50 25.26
N MET A 349 10.73 -14.71 24.45
CA MET A 349 9.28 -14.85 24.25
C MET A 349 8.90 -16.14 23.52
N ARG A 350 9.69 -16.56 22.53
CA ARG A 350 9.44 -17.81 21.77
C ARG A 350 9.63 -19.09 22.59
N ARG A 351 10.21 -19.00 23.79
CA ARG A 351 10.34 -20.12 24.76
C ARG A 351 9.15 -20.22 25.71
N ILE A 352 8.30 -19.19 25.77
CA ILE A 352 7.10 -19.19 26.61
C ILE A 352 6.01 -20.01 25.90
N ASP A 353 5.53 -21.05 26.58
CA ASP A 353 4.45 -21.90 26.08
C ASP A 353 3.12 -21.13 26.09
N GLN A 354 2.78 -20.55 24.92
CA GLN A 354 1.59 -19.71 24.75
C GLN A 354 0.29 -20.48 24.99
N THR A 355 0.29 -21.82 24.90
CA THR A 355 -0.92 -22.65 25.14
C THR A 355 -1.37 -22.64 26.60
N LYS A 356 -0.47 -22.26 27.52
CA LYS A 356 -0.74 -22.15 28.97
C LYS A 356 -1.17 -20.75 29.41
N ILE A 357 -1.28 -19.79 28.48
CA ILE A 357 -1.67 -18.40 28.79
C ILE A 357 -3.16 -18.23 28.53
N PHE A 358 -3.96 -18.19 29.59
CA PHE A 358 -5.43 -18.04 29.50
C PHE A 358 -5.92 -16.59 29.67
N ASP A 359 -5.02 -15.65 30.02
CA ASP A 359 -5.28 -14.20 30.02
C ASP A 359 -4.97 -13.67 28.61
N ASP A 360 -6.00 -13.26 27.86
CA ASP A 360 -5.86 -12.88 26.45
C ASP A 360 -4.95 -11.66 26.24
N LYS A 361 -4.81 -10.76 27.23
CA LYS A 361 -3.89 -9.62 27.16
C LYS A 361 -2.45 -10.04 27.39
N LEU A 362 -2.19 -10.98 28.31
CA LEU A 362 -0.85 -11.56 28.47
C LEU A 362 -0.46 -12.42 27.25
N TYR A 363 -1.40 -13.19 26.71
CA TYR A 363 -1.22 -13.97 25.47
C TYR A 363 -0.87 -13.05 24.30
N ARG A 364 -1.64 -11.98 24.08
CA ARG A 364 -1.39 -11.04 22.98
C ARG A 364 -0.05 -10.33 23.10
N GLN A 365 0.38 -9.94 24.31
CA GLN A 365 1.72 -9.38 24.54
C GLN A 365 2.83 -10.35 24.14
N VAL A 366 2.77 -11.61 24.60
CA VAL A 366 3.78 -12.64 24.25
C VAL A 366 3.76 -12.94 22.76
N ARG A 367 2.57 -13.07 22.15
CA ARG A 367 2.40 -13.32 20.71
C ARG A 367 3.04 -12.22 19.87
N LEU A 368 2.73 -10.95 20.14
CA LEU A 368 3.34 -9.81 19.42
C LEU A 368 4.87 -9.73 19.62
N MET A 369 5.39 -9.95 20.83
CA MET A 369 6.85 -9.94 21.07
C MET A 369 7.58 -11.23 20.61
N SER A 370 6.84 -12.27 20.23
CA SER A 370 7.40 -13.52 19.67
C SER A 370 7.64 -13.47 18.16
N ILE A 371 7.31 -12.35 17.50
CA ILE A 371 7.47 -12.13 16.06
C ILE A 371 8.25 -10.82 15.85
N ILE A 372 9.44 -10.92 15.25
CA ILE A 372 10.34 -9.76 15.00
C ILE A 372 10.78 -9.68 13.53
N GLY A 373 10.06 -10.34 12.63
CA GLY A 373 10.28 -10.22 11.19
C GLY A 373 11.67 -10.67 10.74
N PRO A 374 12.31 -9.96 9.79
CA PRO A 374 13.66 -10.25 9.32
C PRO A 374 14.71 -10.32 10.44
N SER A 375 14.51 -9.63 11.57
CA SER A 375 15.45 -9.66 12.70
C SER A 375 15.60 -11.06 13.34
N ALA A 376 14.65 -11.97 13.11
CA ALA A 376 14.74 -13.38 13.54
C ALA A 376 15.65 -14.24 12.65
N LEU A 377 16.12 -13.74 11.50
CA LEU A 377 17.08 -14.44 10.65
C LEU A 377 18.42 -14.67 11.40
N PRO A 378 19.16 -15.76 11.08
CA PRO A 378 20.56 -15.91 11.47
C PRO A 378 21.40 -14.67 11.13
N PRO A 379 22.42 -14.30 11.92
CA PRO A 379 23.16 -13.04 11.73
C PRO A 379 23.70 -12.83 10.31
N ASP A 380 24.30 -13.87 9.72
CA ASP A 380 24.80 -13.87 8.34
C ASP A 380 23.71 -13.65 7.28
N GLN A 381 22.49 -14.12 7.56
CA GLN A 381 21.34 -13.97 6.67
C GLN A 381 20.61 -12.65 6.86
N LEU A 382 20.59 -12.08 8.07
CA LEU A 382 20.14 -10.69 8.29
C LEU A 382 21.11 -9.71 7.62
N ASP A 383 22.41 -9.91 7.78
CA ASP A 383 23.45 -9.15 7.08
C ASP A 383 23.23 -9.17 5.56
N ARG A 384 22.94 -10.35 4.99
CA ARG A 384 22.64 -10.49 3.56
C ARG A 384 21.32 -9.83 3.17
N TYR A 385 20.27 -9.94 3.99
CA TYR A 385 18.98 -9.29 3.77
C TYR A 385 19.13 -7.76 3.73
N ASN A 386 19.78 -7.17 4.74
CA ASN A 386 20.01 -5.74 4.83
C ASN A 386 20.88 -5.22 3.67
N ARG A 387 21.94 -5.96 3.29
CA ARG A 387 22.77 -5.60 2.12
C ARG A 387 21.96 -5.63 0.81
N ILE A 388 21.21 -6.69 0.55
CA ILE A 388 20.38 -6.80 -0.67
C ILE A 388 19.35 -5.66 -0.74
N VAL A 389 18.69 -5.33 0.37
CA VAL A 389 17.79 -4.17 0.46
C VAL A 389 18.58 -2.89 0.12
N ASN A 390 19.68 -2.61 0.81
CA ASN A 390 20.50 -1.42 0.57
C ASN A 390 21.05 -1.33 -0.88
N ASP A 391 21.38 -2.45 -1.52
CA ASP A 391 21.85 -2.51 -2.92
C ASP A 391 20.74 -2.14 -3.92
N MET A 392 19.53 -2.68 -3.76
CA MET A 392 18.36 -2.29 -4.58
C MET A 392 18.01 -0.81 -4.41
N LEU A 393 18.31 -0.25 -3.24
CA LEU A 393 18.02 1.13 -2.88
C LEU A 393 19.11 2.10 -3.35
N ALA A 394 20.35 1.67 -3.43
CA ALA A 394 21.40 2.37 -4.17
C ALA A 394 21.06 2.43 -5.66
N ILE A 395 20.52 1.35 -6.24
CA ILE A 395 20.00 1.34 -7.62
C ILE A 395 18.83 2.32 -7.76
N PHE A 396 17.85 2.29 -6.86
CA PHE A 396 16.69 3.20 -6.91
C PHE A 396 17.08 4.68 -6.78
N ASN A 397 17.78 5.03 -5.69
CA ASN A 397 18.15 6.42 -5.39
C ASN A 397 19.26 6.95 -6.32
N GLY A 398 20.05 6.07 -6.93
CA GLY A 398 21.10 6.40 -7.91
C GLY A 398 20.60 6.48 -9.35
N ALA A 399 19.39 5.99 -9.66
CA ALA A 399 18.84 6.01 -11.00
C ALA A 399 18.60 7.45 -11.49
N SER A 400 19.06 7.73 -12.71
CA SER A 400 18.79 8.96 -13.45
C SER A 400 18.72 8.70 -14.95
N ILE A 401 18.03 9.57 -15.68
CA ILE A 401 17.89 9.52 -17.14
C ILE A 401 18.50 10.77 -17.79
N CYS A 402 18.46 10.82 -19.11
CA CYS A 402 18.65 12.05 -19.89
C CYS A 402 17.29 12.64 -20.28
N ALA A 403 17.26 13.90 -20.67
CA ALA A 403 16.04 14.58 -21.12
C ALA A 403 15.56 14.04 -22.48
N TYR A 404 14.25 14.13 -22.72
CA TYR A 404 13.65 13.77 -24.01
C TYR A 404 14.19 14.69 -25.11
N GLU A 405 14.53 14.11 -26.27
CA GLU A 405 15.18 14.75 -27.43
C GLU A 405 16.49 15.54 -27.16
N GLN A 406 16.96 15.63 -25.91
CA GLN A 406 18.15 16.37 -25.50
C GLN A 406 19.21 15.45 -24.84
N PRO A 407 19.93 14.62 -25.63
CA PRO A 407 20.78 13.54 -25.12
C PRO A 407 22.06 13.96 -24.38
N PHE A 408 22.30 15.27 -24.22
CA PHE A 408 23.41 15.84 -23.44
C PHE A 408 22.95 16.41 -22.08
N GLU A 409 21.65 16.63 -21.90
CA GLU A 409 21.06 16.99 -20.60
C GLU A 409 20.76 15.69 -19.86
N CYS A 410 21.60 15.34 -18.89
CA CYS A 410 21.55 14.06 -18.18
C CYS A 410 21.73 14.23 -16.67
N GLY A 411 21.19 13.27 -15.91
CA GLY A 411 21.18 13.31 -14.44
C GLY A 411 19.80 13.64 -13.86
N LEU A 412 18.74 13.68 -14.67
CA LEU A 412 17.37 13.88 -14.21
C LEU A 412 16.96 12.72 -13.27
N ARG A 413 16.61 13.08 -12.03
CA ARG A 413 16.21 12.15 -10.95
C ARG A 413 14.70 12.15 -10.77
N LEU A 414 14.16 11.05 -10.20
CA LEU A 414 12.72 10.87 -9.94
C LEU A 414 12.07 12.11 -9.31
N GLN A 415 12.74 12.72 -8.32
CA GLN A 415 12.37 13.99 -7.73
C GLN A 415 13.52 15.00 -7.86
N PRO A 416 13.24 16.30 -8.09
CA PRO A 416 11.97 16.83 -8.59
C PRO A 416 11.72 16.41 -10.06
N HIS A 417 12.74 16.50 -10.91
CA HIS A 417 12.67 16.47 -12.38
C HIS A 417 11.63 15.54 -13.03
N LEU A 418 11.66 14.23 -12.75
CA LEU A 418 10.78 13.30 -13.49
C LEU A 418 9.34 13.33 -12.98
N LYS A 419 9.13 13.64 -11.70
CA LYS A 419 7.81 13.90 -11.12
C LYS A 419 7.19 15.12 -11.81
N ASP A 420 7.93 16.23 -11.89
CA ASP A 420 7.50 17.44 -12.61
C ASP A 420 7.15 17.16 -14.08
N ILE A 421 7.97 16.39 -14.80
CA ILE A 421 7.67 16.00 -16.19
C ILE A 421 6.38 15.18 -16.27
N MET A 422 6.23 14.14 -15.43
CA MET A 422 5.03 13.27 -15.45
C MET A 422 3.75 14.01 -15.01
N ALA A 423 3.86 15.01 -14.14
CA ALA A 423 2.75 15.82 -13.66
C ALA A 423 2.37 16.94 -14.64
N LYS A 424 3.35 17.67 -15.18
CA LYS A 424 3.16 18.95 -15.89
C LYS A 424 3.22 18.80 -17.41
N SER A 425 3.89 17.79 -17.97
CA SER A 425 3.93 17.58 -19.42
C SER A 425 2.61 17.02 -19.97
N ARG A 426 2.35 17.34 -21.24
CA ARG A 426 1.20 16.86 -22.03
C ARG A 426 1.66 16.26 -23.37
N ASP A 427 2.96 16.08 -23.59
CA ASP A 427 3.49 15.40 -24.78
C ASP A 427 3.55 13.88 -24.54
N TRP A 428 2.84 13.13 -25.40
CA TRP A 428 2.79 11.66 -25.32
C TRP A 428 4.17 11.01 -25.36
N ASN A 429 5.07 11.49 -26.23
CA ASN A 429 6.35 10.86 -26.49
C ASN A 429 7.35 11.15 -25.36
N GLU A 430 7.34 12.37 -24.81
CA GLU A 430 8.12 12.74 -23.63
C GLU A 430 7.71 11.92 -22.40
N LEU A 431 6.40 11.84 -22.13
CA LEU A 431 5.84 11.00 -21.05
C LEU A 431 6.20 9.53 -21.25
N GLN A 432 6.09 9.01 -22.48
CA GLN A 432 6.37 7.61 -22.81
C GLN A 432 7.86 7.28 -22.65
N TYR A 433 8.73 8.19 -23.06
CA TYR A 433 10.18 8.08 -22.89
C TYR A 433 10.57 8.11 -21.42
N THR A 434 10.06 9.09 -20.66
CA THR A 434 10.36 9.30 -19.24
C THR A 434 9.92 8.11 -18.39
N TRP A 435 8.69 7.64 -18.60
CA TRP A 435 8.12 6.44 -17.99
C TRP A 435 8.97 5.19 -18.23
N LEU A 436 9.48 5.03 -19.47
CA LEU A 436 10.22 3.85 -19.93
C LEU A 436 11.67 3.85 -19.46
N GLU A 437 12.39 4.96 -19.61
CA GLU A 437 13.77 5.06 -19.15
C GLU A 437 13.84 5.00 -17.61
N TRP A 438 12.89 5.60 -16.88
CA TRP A 438 12.83 5.41 -15.42
C TRP A 438 12.79 3.92 -15.03
N ARG A 439 11.88 3.14 -15.63
CA ARG A 439 11.74 1.70 -15.38
C ARG A 439 12.97 0.89 -15.83
N ARG A 440 13.66 1.32 -16.89
CA ARG A 440 14.92 0.73 -17.37
C ARG A 440 16.13 1.01 -16.46
N LYS A 441 16.19 2.17 -15.79
CA LYS A 441 17.31 2.55 -14.90
C LYS A 441 17.11 2.08 -13.45
N SER A 442 15.88 2.13 -12.94
CA SER A 442 15.53 1.68 -11.58
C SER A 442 15.24 0.17 -11.55
N GLY A 443 14.02 -0.22 -11.88
CA GLY A 443 13.49 -1.58 -11.66
C GLY A 443 14.28 -2.68 -12.36
N ARG A 444 14.57 -2.55 -13.66
CA ARG A 444 15.25 -3.59 -14.44
C ARG A 444 16.57 -4.08 -13.81
N ASN A 445 17.33 -3.19 -13.18
CA ASN A 445 18.65 -3.51 -12.62
C ASN A 445 18.59 -4.25 -11.27
N MET A 446 17.44 -4.26 -10.57
CA MET A 446 17.29 -4.90 -9.26
C MET A 446 16.56 -6.25 -9.28
N ARG A 447 16.08 -6.73 -10.45
CA ARG A 447 15.30 -7.99 -10.57
C ARG A 447 15.99 -9.21 -9.94
N ASP A 448 17.31 -9.30 -10.05
CA ASP A 448 18.11 -10.42 -9.54
C ASP A 448 18.43 -10.32 -8.05
N LEU A 449 18.40 -9.10 -7.50
CA LEU A 449 18.46 -8.85 -6.06
C LEU A 449 17.11 -9.16 -5.40
N PHE A 450 16.00 -8.79 -6.06
CA PHE A 450 14.66 -9.02 -5.56
C PHE A 450 14.32 -10.51 -5.40
N GLU A 451 14.75 -11.39 -6.33
CA GLU A 451 14.58 -12.84 -6.16
C GLU A 451 15.23 -13.36 -4.86
N GLN A 452 16.46 -12.90 -4.57
CA GLN A 452 17.20 -13.29 -3.37
C GLN A 452 16.57 -12.70 -2.10
N LEU A 453 16.01 -11.49 -2.18
CA LEU A 453 15.21 -10.89 -1.12
C LEU A 453 13.94 -11.71 -0.84
N VAL A 454 13.23 -12.19 -1.87
CA VAL A 454 12.03 -13.02 -1.71
C VAL A 454 12.35 -14.30 -0.96
N ASP A 455 13.47 -14.96 -1.27
CA ASP A 455 13.90 -16.16 -0.55
C ASP A 455 14.25 -15.90 0.92
N LEU A 456 14.95 -14.79 1.22
CA LEU A 456 15.26 -14.39 2.59
C LEU A 456 14.03 -13.92 3.37
N THR A 457 13.09 -13.22 2.73
CA THR A 457 11.80 -12.81 3.31
C THR A 457 10.93 -14.03 3.64
N ASN A 458 10.94 -15.04 2.76
CA ASN A 458 10.28 -16.31 3.01
C ASN A 458 10.96 -17.14 4.09
N HIS A 459 12.29 -17.05 4.25
CA HIS A 459 12.98 -17.65 5.39
C HIS A 459 12.65 -16.92 6.70
N ALA A 460 12.58 -15.58 6.68
CA ALA A 460 12.16 -14.75 7.81
C ALA A 460 10.74 -15.13 8.28
N GLY A 461 9.80 -15.31 7.35
CA GLY A 461 8.47 -15.85 7.67
C GLY A 461 8.55 -17.19 8.41
N ARG A 462 9.32 -18.15 7.86
CA ARG A 462 9.48 -19.49 8.45
C ARG A 462 10.12 -19.50 9.85
N VAL A 463 11.11 -18.65 10.13
CA VAL A 463 11.70 -18.57 11.49
C VAL A 463 10.79 -17.85 12.51
N ASN A 464 9.79 -17.09 12.04
CA ASN A 464 8.70 -16.55 12.85
C ASN A 464 7.45 -17.46 12.86
N ASN A 465 7.56 -18.73 12.45
CA ASN A 465 6.50 -19.74 12.38
C ASN A 465 5.37 -19.50 11.33
N PHE A 466 5.64 -18.74 10.27
CA PHE A 466 4.75 -18.60 9.10
C PHE A 466 5.17 -19.51 7.93
N THR A 467 4.30 -19.69 6.94
CA THR A 467 4.62 -20.46 5.71
C THR A 467 5.67 -19.75 4.84
N ASP A 468 5.52 -18.43 4.70
CA ASP A 468 6.21 -17.56 3.76
C ASP A 468 6.03 -16.08 4.15
N GLY A 469 6.61 -15.17 3.35
CA GLY A 469 6.54 -13.72 3.58
C GLY A 469 5.14 -13.12 3.50
N SER A 470 4.22 -13.68 2.69
CA SER A 470 2.86 -13.17 2.58
C SER A 470 2.03 -13.47 3.83
N ALA A 471 2.21 -14.66 4.42
CA ALA A 471 1.57 -15.01 5.69
C ALA A 471 2.12 -14.15 6.86
N TYR A 472 3.42 -13.89 6.87
CA TYR A 472 4.04 -12.96 7.84
C TYR A 472 3.47 -11.53 7.69
N TRP A 473 3.38 -10.97 6.49
CA TRP A 473 2.83 -9.61 6.28
C TRP A 473 1.34 -9.46 6.58
N GLN A 474 0.57 -10.56 6.53
CA GLN A 474 -0.85 -10.57 6.87
C GLN A 474 -1.10 -10.69 8.39
N PHE A 475 -0.10 -11.10 9.19
CA PHE A 475 -0.22 -11.28 10.64
C PHE A 475 -0.85 -10.09 11.39
N PRO A 476 -0.47 -8.82 11.14
CA PRO A 476 -1.04 -7.68 11.89
C PRO A 476 -2.54 -7.44 11.62
N TYR A 477 -3.09 -8.01 10.55
CA TYR A 477 -4.51 -7.90 10.21
C TYR A 477 -5.35 -9.06 10.78
N GLU A 478 -4.72 -10.06 11.40
CA GLU A 478 -5.38 -11.09 12.23
C GLU A 478 -6.59 -11.79 11.59
N SER A 479 -6.63 -11.85 10.26
CA SER A 479 -7.65 -12.53 9.47
C SER A 479 -7.05 -13.71 8.71
N ARG A 480 -7.86 -14.78 8.54
CA ARG A 480 -7.47 -15.99 7.80
C ARG A 480 -7.65 -15.86 6.29
N ASN A 481 -8.52 -14.96 5.86
CA ASN A 481 -8.96 -14.78 4.47
C ASN A 481 -8.76 -13.31 4.04
N PHE A 482 -7.68 -12.69 4.52
CA PHE A 482 -7.49 -11.24 4.42
C PHE A 482 -7.43 -10.76 2.96
N ARG A 483 -6.82 -11.54 2.05
CA ARG A 483 -6.85 -11.24 0.61
C ARG A 483 -8.28 -11.21 0.07
N GLU A 484 -9.06 -12.24 0.32
CA GLU A 484 -10.44 -12.36 -0.17
C GLU A 484 -11.35 -11.24 0.39
N GLU A 485 -11.08 -10.80 1.63
CA GLU A 485 -11.73 -9.65 2.28
C GLU A 485 -11.36 -8.32 1.60
N MET A 486 -10.07 -8.07 1.31
CA MET A 486 -9.65 -6.86 0.59
C MET A 486 -10.18 -6.84 -0.85
N GLU A 487 -10.17 -7.98 -1.54
CA GLU A 487 -10.78 -8.11 -2.86
C GLU A 487 -12.31 -7.94 -2.81
N GLN A 488 -12.99 -8.33 -1.72
CA GLN A 488 -14.42 -8.06 -1.55
C GLN A 488 -14.68 -6.56 -1.40
N VAL A 489 -13.91 -5.88 -0.55
CA VAL A 489 -14.01 -4.42 -0.39
C VAL A 489 -13.73 -3.71 -1.72
N TRP A 490 -12.78 -4.19 -2.52
CA TRP A 490 -12.59 -3.66 -3.88
C TRP A 490 -13.81 -3.88 -4.77
N ARG A 491 -14.43 -5.08 -4.76
CA ARG A 491 -15.68 -5.35 -5.51
C ARG A 491 -16.86 -4.47 -5.06
N GLU A 492 -16.90 -4.03 -3.80
CA GLU A 492 -17.90 -3.07 -3.30
C GLU A 492 -17.68 -1.66 -3.88
N ILE A 493 -16.42 -1.26 -4.08
CA ILE A 493 -15.98 0.07 -4.56
C ILE A 493 -15.96 0.17 -6.10
N LEU A 494 -15.64 -0.92 -6.80
CA LEU A 494 -15.40 -0.99 -8.24
C LEU A 494 -16.43 -0.25 -9.12
N PRO A 495 -17.76 -0.27 -8.86
CA PRO A 495 -18.72 0.45 -9.70
C PRO A 495 -18.54 1.98 -9.73
N LEU A 496 -17.98 2.58 -8.67
CA LEU A 496 -17.58 3.99 -8.68
C LEU A 496 -16.32 4.19 -9.51
N TYR A 497 -15.34 3.29 -9.36
CA TYR A 497 -14.08 3.37 -10.11
C TYR A 497 -14.28 3.20 -11.62
N GLU A 498 -15.08 2.23 -12.07
CA GLU A 498 -15.37 2.02 -13.49
C GLU A 498 -16.08 3.23 -14.12
N MET A 499 -16.86 4.00 -13.35
CA MET A 499 -17.48 5.25 -13.77
C MET A 499 -16.47 6.41 -13.89
N ILE A 500 -15.53 6.52 -12.95
CA ILE A 500 -14.41 7.48 -13.03
C ILE A 500 -13.52 7.14 -14.23
N HIS A 501 -13.13 5.88 -14.37
CA HIS A 501 -12.27 5.36 -15.45
C HIS A 501 -12.86 5.64 -16.83
N ALA A 502 -14.13 5.32 -17.06
CA ALA A 502 -14.81 5.60 -18.32
C ALA A 502 -14.87 7.10 -18.65
N TYR A 503 -15.17 7.93 -17.66
CA TYR A 503 -15.20 9.39 -17.82
C TYR A 503 -13.81 9.96 -18.15
N VAL A 504 -12.78 9.56 -17.39
CA VAL A 504 -11.38 9.96 -17.60
C VAL A 504 -10.87 9.47 -18.95
N ARG A 505 -11.16 8.22 -19.34
CA ARG A 505 -10.80 7.67 -20.66
C ARG A 505 -11.43 8.45 -21.80
N ARG A 506 -12.71 8.84 -21.68
CA ARG A 506 -13.34 9.74 -22.65
C ARG A 506 -12.60 11.08 -22.71
N LYS A 507 -12.31 11.73 -21.57
CA LYS A 507 -11.65 13.04 -21.54
C LYS A 507 -10.21 13.02 -22.06
N LEU A 508 -9.41 12.04 -21.67
CA LEU A 508 -8.07 11.84 -22.23
C LEU A 508 -8.14 11.55 -23.73
N ARG A 509 -9.18 10.85 -24.21
CA ARG A 509 -9.39 10.60 -25.66
C ARG A 509 -9.89 11.84 -26.42
N GLU A 510 -10.68 12.72 -25.80
CA GLU A 510 -11.02 14.05 -26.33
C GLU A 510 -9.75 14.90 -26.52
N PHE A 511 -8.73 14.71 -25.68
CA PHE A 511 -7.45 15.45 -25.72
C PHE A 511 -6.38 14.81 -26.64
N TYR A 512 -5.99 13.55 -26.39
CA TYR A 512 -4.93 12.82 -27.13
C TYR A 512 -5.41 12.19 -28.45
N GLY A 513 -6.72 12.12 -28.68
CA GLY A 513 -7.32 11.65 -29.92
C GLY A 513 -7.58 10.13 -30.04
N PRO A 514 -8.35 9.72 -31.07
CA PRO A 514 -8.78 8.32 -31.28
C PRO A 514 -7.65 7.30 -31.39
N ASP A 515 -6.57 7.68 -32.07
CA ASP A 515 -5.50 6.76 -32.49
C ASP A 515 -4.54 6.41 -31.34
N LYS A 516 -4.60 7.20 -30.26
CA LYS A 516 -3.85 7.04 -29.02
C LYS A 516 -4.65 6.33 -27.93
N ILE A 517 -5.97 6.58 -27.85
CA ILE A 517 -6.83 6.06 -26.79
C ILE A 517 -8.10 5.42 -27.39
N ASN A 518 -8.15 4.10 -27.31
CA ASN A 518 -9.31 3.29 -27.66
C ASN A 518 -10.47 3.56 -26.69
N LYS A 519 -11.70 3.66 -27.19
CA LYS A 519 -12.90 3.99 -26.40
C LYS A 519 -13.20 2.97 -25.28
N ASN A 520 -12.80 1.71 -25.46
CA ASN A 520 -13.20 0.61 -24.56
C ASN A 520 -12.01 -0.06 -23.83
N ALA A 521 -10.77 0.34 -24.08
CA ALA A 521 -9.57 -0.36 -23.59
C ALA A 521 -9.07 0.15 -22.22
N PRO A 522 -8.12 -0.55 -21.59
CA PRO A 522 -7.30 -0.01 -20.50
C PRO A 522 -6.60 1.33 -20.83
N LEU A 523 -6.40 2.15 -19.81
CA LEU A 523 -5.70 3.43 -19.88
C LEU A 523 -4.16 3.23 -19.93
N PRO A 524 -3.43 3.94 -20.80
CA PRO A 524 -1.96 3.91 -20.78
C PRO A 524 -1.34 4.60 -19.55
N ASP A 525 -0.62 3.86 -18.71
CA ASP A 525 -0.04 4.23 -17.40
C ASP A 525 0.63 5.62 -17.37
N HIS A 526 1.34 5.99 -18.45
CA HIS A 526 2.15 7.21 -18.56
C HIS A 526 1.41 8.55 -18.69
N ILE A 527 0.11 8.59 -19.03
CA ILE A 527 -0.65 9.85 -19.26
C ILE A 527 -1.57 10.19 -18.09
N LEU A 528 -1.28 9.65 -16.91
CA LEU A 528 -2.14 9.72 -15.73
C LEU A 528 -1.65 10.75 -14.69
N GLY A 529 -0.67 11.58 -15.01
CA GLY A 529 -0.17 12.66 -14.12
C GLY A 529 0.86 12.21 -13.07
N ASP A 530 1.26 10.94 -13.10
CA ASP A 530 2.17 10.32 -12.14
C ASP A 530 3.06 9.27 -12.85
N MET A 531 4.25 9.03 -12.30
CA MET A 531 5.18 8.01 -12.76
C MET A 531 4.60 6.58 -12.72
N TYR A 532 3.61 6.33 -11.87
CA TYR A 532 3.01 5.01 -11.61
C TYR A 532 1.51 4.90 -11.91
N GLY A 533 0.87 5.99 -12.35
CA GLY A 533 -0.58 6.09 -12.49
C GLY A 533 -1.35 5.78 -11.19
N GLN A 534 -0.79 6.11 -10.03
CA GLN A 534 -1.36 5.86 -8.69
C GLN A 534 -2.25 7.01 -8.17
N SER A 535 -1.95 8.25 -8.56
CA SER A 535 -2.75 9.45 -8.34
C SER A 535 -2.97 10.12 -9.69
N TRP A 536 -4.18 10.62 -9.94
CA TRP A 536 -4.57 11.25 -11.20
C TRP A 536 -4.89 12.75 -11.03
N GLN A 537 -4.56 13.36 -9.88
CA GLN A 537 -4.80 14.79 -9.63
C GLN A 537 -4.09 15.69 -10.65
N ASN A 538 -2.89 15.33 -11.09
CA ASN A 538 -2.10 16.13 -12.04
C ASN A 538 -2.58 16.11 -13.49
N ILE A 539 -3.75 15.52 -13.79
CA ILE A 539 -4.45 15.65 -15.09
C ILE A 539 -5.82 16.35 -14.97
N LEU A 540 -6.15 16.95 -13.82
CA LEU A 540 -7.43 17.62 -13.59
C LEU A 540 -7.67 18.79 -14.57
N ASP A 541 -6.64 19.47 -15.04
CA ASP A 541 -6.71 20.47 -16.12
C ASP A 541 -7.36 19.93 -17.41
N ILE A 542 -7.12 18.65 -17.74
CA ILE A 542 -7.69 17.98 -18.91
C ILE A 542 -9.13 17.52 -18.63
N VAL A 543 -9.38 16.98 -17.43
CA VAL A 543 -10.57 16.13 -17.18
C VAL A 543 -11.65 16.74 -16.29
N ILE A 544 -11.42 17.90 -15.63
CA ILE A 544 -12.35 18.43 -14.61
C ILE A 544 -13.80 18.59 -15.12
N PRO A 545 -14.83 18.14 -14.36
CA PRO A 545 -16.25 18.26 -14.74
C PRO A 545 -16.73 19.66 -15.14
N TYR A 546 -16.34 20.69 -14.37
CA TYR A 546 -16.74 22.07 -14.61
C TYR A 546 -15.52 22.99 -14.71
N PRO A 547 -14.89 23.13 -15.90
CA PRO A 547 -13.79 24.05 -16.13
C PRO A 547 -14.17 25.51 -15.81
N GLY A 548 -13.22 26.27 -15.26
CA GLY A 548 -13.44 27.67 -14.86
C GLY A 548 -14.24 27.86 -13.56
N ARG A 549 -14.76 26.79 -12.94
CA ARG A 549 -15.06 26.78 -11.50
C ARG A 549 -13.78 26.38 -10.76
N SER A 550 -13.19 27.30 -10.02
CA SER A 550 -11.94 27.06 -9.30
C SER A 550 -12.08 25.93 -8.28
N PHE A 551 -11.01 25.18 -8.09
CA PHE A 551 -10.85 24.36 -6.89
C PHE A 551 -10.96 25.22 -5.64
N LEU A 552 -11.29 24.60 -4.50
CA LEU A 552 -11.32 25.27 -3.21
C LEU A 552 -9.89 25.39 -2.66
N GLU A 553 -9.07 26.15 -3.37
CA GLU A 553 -7.70 26.48 -3.02
C GLU A 553 -7.73 27.74 -2.13
N VAL A 554 -6.96 27.77 -1.05
CA VAL A 554 -7.03 28.83 -0.01
C VAL A 554 -5.68 29.46 0.31
N THR A 555 -4.61 29.06 -0.36
CA THR A 555 -3.23 29.52 -0.12
C THR A 555 -3.10 31.06 -0.24
N PRO A 556 -3.62 31.74 -1.29
CA PRO A 556 -3.63 33.20 -1.36
C PRO A 556 -4.37 33.87 -0.19
N GLU A 557 -5.43 33.26 0.34
CA GLU A 557 -6.21 33.82 1.43
C GLU A 557 -5.52 33.58 2.80
N MET A 558 -4.91 32.42 3.01
CA MET A 558 -4.03 32.15 4.16
C MET A 558 -2.88 33.16 4.23
N LEU A 559 -2.15 33.34 3.12
CA LEU A 559 -1.06 34.31 3.00
C LEU A 559 -1.54 35.74 3.26
N LYS A 560 -2.66 36.13 2.66
CA LYS A 560 -3.32 37.45 2.86
C LYS A 560 -3.81 37.68 4.29
N GLN A 561 -4.17 36.63 5.02
CA GLN A 561 -4.55 36.69 6.44
C GLN A 561 -3.35 36.58 7.40
N GLY A 562 -2.12 36.42 6.89
CA GLY A 562 -0.90 36.37 7.71
C GLY A 562 -0.67 35.02 8.40
N TYR A 563 -1.21 33.93 7.84
CA TYR A 563 -0.91 32.58 8.31
C TYR A 563 0.59 32.30 8.25
N ASN A 564 1.05 31.48 9.19
CA ASN A 564 2.40 30.95 9.28
C ASN A 564 2.33 29.55 9.91
N PRO A 565 3.38 28.71 9.80
CA PRO A 565 3.34 27.34 10.30
C PRO A 565 2.91 27.19 11.76
N LEU A 566 3.40 28.04 12.67
CA LEU A 566 2.99 27.99 14.08
C LEU A 566 1.46 28.21 14.24
N VAL A 567 0.89 29.16 13.50
CA VAL A 567 -0.56 29.40 13.49
C VAL A 567 -1.33 28.20 12.89
N MET A 568 -0.79 27.54 11.85
CA MET A 568 -1.40 26.34 11.27
C MET A 568 -1.48 25.19 12.29
N PHE A 569 -0.40 24.93 13.03
CA PHE A 569 -0.40 23.95 14.11
C PHE A 569 -1.31 24.35 15.28
N GLN A 570 -1.42 25.64 15.61
CA GLN A 570 -2.32 26.12 16.67
C GLN A 570 -3.80 25.97 16.30
N ILE A 571 -4.15 26.17 15.03
CA ILE A 571 -5.50 25.89 14.52
C ILE A 571 -5.80 24.37 14.58
N ALA A 572 -4.83 23.53 14.23
CA ALA A 572 -4.97 22.07 14.37
C ALA A 572 -5.10 21.63 15.84
N GLU A 573 -4.41 22.26 16.80
CA GLU A 573 -4.64 22.03 18.23
C GLU A 573 -6.07 22.41 18.63
N GLU A 574 -6.55 23.60 18.24
CA GLU A 574 -7.92 24.04 18.56
C GLU A 574 -8.98 23.14 17.92
N PHE A 575 -8.74 22.60 16.72
CA PHE A 575 -9.59 21.59 16.09
C PHE A 575 -9.80 20.38 17.01
N PHE A 576 -8.74 19.76 17.52
CA PHE A 576 -8.84 18.61 18.42
C PHE A 576 -9.40 18.97 19.80
N VAL A 577 -8.97 20.09 20.40
CA VAL A 577 -9.49 20.57 21.69
C VAL A 577 -11.01 20.84 21.60
N SER A 578 -11.48 21.39 20.47
CA SER A 578 -12.91 21.63 20.22
C SER A 578 -13.77 20.37 20.24
N MET A 579 -13.18 19.21 19.92
CA MET A 579 -13.81 17.89 19.98
C MET A 579 -13.65 17.22 21.36
N ASN A 580 -13.27 17.96 22.41
CA ASN A 580 -13.01 17.41 23.75
C ASN A 580 -11.87 16.37 23.74
N MET A 581 -10.82 16.60 22.93
CA MET A 581 -9.56 15.85 22.97
C MET A 581 -8.48 16.65 23.70
N SER A 582 -7.28 16.08 23.88
CA SER A 582 -6.20 16.73 24.63
C SER A 582 -5.60 17.89 23.85
N ALA A 583 -5.23 18.98 24.52
CA ALA A 583 -4.23 19.92 24.00
C ALA A 583 -2.84 19.24 23.96
N MET A 584 -1.91 19.77 23.17
CA MET A 584 -0.57 19.22 23.07
C MET A 584 0.28 19.53 24.32
N PRO A 585 1.18 18.64 24.74
CA PRO A 585 2.09 18.92 25.84
C PRO A 585 2.98 20.15 25.55
N PRO A 586 3.39 20.94 26.54
CA PRO A 586 4.38 22.00 26.35
C PRO A 586 5.68 21.51 25.69
N ASP A 587 6.09 20.28 26.03
CA ASP A 587 7.30 19.64 25.49
C ASP A 587 7.20 19.39 23.97
N PHE A 588 6.00 19.14 23.42
CA PHE A 588 5.77 19.01 21.98
C PHE A 588 6.08 20.33 21.26
N TRP A 589 5.56 21.45 21.77
CA TRP A 589 5.79 22.78 21.22
C TRP A 589 7.26 23.23 21.34
N ALA A 590 7.95 22.82 22.41
CA ALA A 590 9.34 23.15 22.65
C ALA A 590 10.34 22.29 21.83
N SER A 591 9.95 21.09 21.41
CA SER A 591 10.87 20.10 20.83
C SER A 591 10.60 19.72 19.37
N SER A 592 9.42 20.05 18.82
CA SER A 592 9.08 19.77 17.43
C SER A 592 9.78 20.72 16.45
N ILE A 593 9.98 20.26 15.22
CA ILE A 593 10.45 21.08 14.10
C ILE A 593 9.27 21.29 13.16
N LEU A 594 8.64 22.47 13.29
CA LEU A 594 7.45 22.88 12.53
C LEU A 594 7.80 23.70 11.28
N THR A 595 9.08 24.04 11.10
CA THR A 595 9.64 24.87 10.01
C THR A 595 11.08 24.42 9.74
N GLN A 596 11.54 24.49 8.49
CA GLN A 596 12.93 24.17 8.14
C GLN A 596 13.94 25.06 8.91
N PRO A 597 14.90 24.49 9.66
CA PRO A 597 15.94 25.26 10.32
C PRO A 597 16.95 25.82 9.31
N PRO A 598 17.34 27.11 9.36
CA PRO A 598 18.30 27.69 8.42
C PRO A 598 19.77 27.34 8.74
N ASP A 599 20.03 26.71 9.88
CA ASP A 599 21.38 26.42 10.39
C ASP A 599 21.92 25.03 10.00
N ARG A 600 21.08 24.11 9.55
CA ARG A 600 21.45 22.70 9.31
C ARG A 600 20.49 21.96 8.36
N PRO A 601 20.97 20.97 7.58
CA PRO A 601 20.12 20.13 6.75
C PRO A 601 19.28 19.17 7.61
N ILE A 602 18.01 18.99 7.22
CA ILE A 602 17.05 18.06 7.84
C ILE A 602 16.30 17.27 6.78
N LEU A 603 15.68 16.14 7.14
CA LEU A 603 14.76 15.44 6.24
C LEU A 603 13.39 16.13 6.29
N CYS A 604 12.97 16.79 5.21
CA CYS A 604 11.77 17.63 5.22
C CYS A 604 10.43 16.87 5.24
N GLN A 605 10.38 15.62 4.77
CA GLN A 605 9.17 14.79 4.72
C GLN A 605 8.44 14.81 6.09
N PRO A 606 7.12 15.09 6.12
CA PRO A 606 6.31 15.04 7.34
C PRO A 606 6.51 13.75 8.15
N SER A 607 6.40 13.85 9.48
CA SER A 607 6.48 12.70 10.38
C SER A 607 6.14 13.05 11.83
N SER A 608 5.42 12.15 12.49
CA SER A 608 5.06 12.19 13.91
C SER A 608 5.79 11.12 14.71
N TRP A 609 6.31 11.49 15.89
CA TRP A 609 7.23 10.67 16.67
C TRP A 609 6.74 10.44 18.11
N ASP A 610 6.64 9.18 18.56
CA ASP A 610 6.51 8.76 19.97
C ASP A 610 7.89 8.38 20.50
N PHE A 611 8.42 9.15 21.46
CA PHE A 611 9.74 8.88 22.07
C PHE A 611 9.71 7.71 23.06
N CYS A 612 8.65 6.90 23.08
CA CYS A 612 8.45 5.71 23.91
C CYS A 612 8.34 6.01 25.43
N THR A 613 8.55 7.26 25.85
CA THR A 613 8.51 7.74 27.24
C THR A 613 7.09 7.87 27.82
N GLY A 614 6.06 7.92 26.96
CA GLY A 614 4.69 8.23 27.36
C GLY A 614 4.43 9.71 27.67
N LYS A 615 5.36 10.61 27.27
CA LYS A 615 5.32 12.05 27.56
C LYS A 615 5.82 12.93 26.42
N ASP A 616 6.94 12.54 25.82
CA ASP A 616 7.63 13.27 24.75
C ASP A 616 7.12 12.78 23.39
N TYR A 617 6.57 13.71 22.62
CA TYR A 617 5.95 13.51 21.31
C TYR A 617 6.27 14.70 20.43
N ARG A 618 6.60 14.48 19.16
CA ARG A 618 7.10 15.56 18.28
C ARG A 618 6.66 15.39 16.83
N ILE A 619 6.55 16.51 16.11
CA ILE A 619 6.43 16.53 14.64
C ILE A 619 7.72 17.10 14.03
N LYS A 620 8.11 16.55 12.87
CA LYS A 620 9.20 17.05 12.02
C LYS A 620 8.67 17.26 10.60
N MET A 621 8.45 18.51 10.21
CA MET A 621 7.89 18.93 8.92
C MET A 621 8.48 20.29 8.48
N CYS A 622 8.87 20.43 7.21
CA CYS A 622 9.30 21.70 6.62
C CYS A 622 8.10 22.54 6.13
N THR A 623 7.15 22.78 7.03
CA THR A 623 5.82 23.32 6.72
C THR A 623 5.87 24.64 5.94
N GLN A 624 5.25 24.65 4.78
CA GLN A 624 4.98 25.85 3.98
C GLN A 624 3.55 26.36 4.24
N VAL A 625 3.28 27.63 3.93
CA VAL A 625 1.94 28.21 4.11
C VAL A 625 1.08 27.90 2.89
N THR A 626 0.64 26.64 2.75
CA THR A 626 -0.20 26.16 1.65
C THR A 626 -1.46 25.44 2.15
N HIS A 627 -2.48 25.32 1.28
CA HIS A 627 -3.68 24.51 1.54
C HIS A 627 -3.33 23.03 1.79
N LYS A 628 -2.36 22.48 1.04
CA LYS A 628 -1.87 21.09 1.21
C LYS A 628 -1.30 20.91 2.62
N ASP A 629 -0.32 21.74 2.98
CA ASP A 629 0.36 21.66 4.27
C ASP A 629 -0.61 21.92 5.43
N PHE A 630 -1.60 22.78 5.25
CA PHE A 630 -2.66 22.99 6.25
C PHE A 630 -3.42 21.70 6.57
N ILE A 631 -3.72 20.87 5.56
CA ILE A 631 -4.33 19.55 5.76
C ILE A 631 -3.32 18.56 6.35
N THR A 632 -2.08 18.51 5.84
CA THR A 632 -1.01 17.63 6.35
C THR A 632 -0.71 17.88 7.83
N VAL A 633 -0.71 19.14 8.28
CA VAL A 633 -0.56 19.52 9.69
C VAL A 633 -1.64 18.90 10.58
N HIS A 634 -2.88 18.80 10.10
CA HIS A 634 -3.97 18.14 10.82
C HIS A 634 -3.84 16.59 10.82
N HIS A 635 -3.38 16.01 9.71
CA HIS A 635 -3.07 14.57 9.61
C HIS A 635 -1.98 14.19 10.63
N GLU A 636 -0.84 14.88 10.64
CA GLU A 636 0.27 14.64 11.59
C GLU A 636 -0.18 14.84 13.05
N MET A 637 -0.90 15.93 13.35
CA MET A 637 -1.45 16.17 14.69
C MET A 637 -2.43 15.06 15.15
N ALA A 638 -3.09 14.35 14.23
CA ALA A 638 -3.92 13.18 14.56
C ALA A 638 -3.09 11.97 15.03
N HIS A 639 -1.88 11.76 14.48
CA HIS A 639 -0.95 10.73 14.99
C HIS A 639 -0.51 11.06 16.41
N ILE A 640 -0.18 12.33 16.69
CA ILE A 640 0.15 12.78 18.06
C ILE A 640 -1.05 12.56 19.02
N GLN A 641 -2.29 12.83 18.59
CA GLN A 641 -3.48 12.48 19.38
C GLN A 641 -3.59 10.98 19.64
N TYR A 642 -3.30 10.13 18.65
CA TYR A 642 -3.29 8.68 18.82
C TYR A 642 -2.26 8.28 19.89
N PHE A 643 -1.03 8.80 19.78
CA PHE A 643 0.05 8.55 20.74
C PHE A 643 -0.32 8.96 22.17
N LEU A 644 -0.94 10.14 22.33
CA LEU A 644 -1.41 10.66 23.62
C LEU A 644 -2.51 9.81 24.26
N ASN A 645 -3.37 9.18 23.45
CA ASN A 645 -4.48 8.36 23.94
C ASN A 645 -4.01 6.95 24.34
N TYR A 646 -3.14 6.29 23.56
CA TYR A 646 -2.65 4.95 23.92
C TYR A 646 -1.51 4.92 24.95
N ARG A 647 -0.98 6.08 25.39
CA ARG A 647 0.26 6.19 26.18
C ARG A 647 0.32 5.37 27.47
N ASN A 648 -0.84 5.06 28.05
CA ASN A 648 -0.96 4.29 29.28
C ASN A 648 -0.87 2.76 29.06
N ASN A 649 -0.90 2.29 27.81
CA ASN A 649 -0.71 0.89 27.47
C ASN A 649 0.78 0.49 27.56
N PRO A 650 1.09 -0.81 27.75
CA PRO A 650 2.44 -1.36 27.54
C PRO A 650 2.98 -1.00 26.14
N LYS A 651 4.29 -0.84 25.97
CA LYS A 651 4.91 -0.36 24.72
C LYS A 651 4.63 -1.26 23.51
N VAL A 652 4.44 -2.57 23.72
CA VAL A 652 3.99 -3.53 22.70
C VAL A 652 2.57 -3.25 22.17
N PHE A 653 1.75 -2.52 22.93
CA PHE A 653 0.40 -2.07 22.55
C PHE A 653 0.32 -0.58 22.19
N ARG A 654 1.44 0.16 22.24
CA ARG A 654 1.55 1.55 21.77
C ARG A 654 1.89 1.57 20.28
N ASP A 655 0.86 1.28 19.50
CA ASP A 655 0.78 1.21 18.04
C ASP A 655 -0.72 1.24 17.66
N GLY A 656 -1.05 1.34 16.38
CA GLY A 656 -2.42 1.23 15.86
C GLY A 656 -3.03 -0.16 16.06
N ALA A 657 -4.36 -0.29 16.02
CA ALA A 657 -5.01 -1.59 16.19
C ALA A 657 -4.63 -2.60 15.08
N ASN A 658 -4.34 -2.09 13.89
CA ASN A 658 -3.48 -2.72 12.88
C ASN A 658 -2.72 -1.60 12.10
N PRO A 659 -1.77 -1.90 11.20
CA PRO A 659 -0.91 -0.91 10.53
C PRO A 659 -1.63 0.13 9.67
N GLY A 660 -2.91 -0.05 9.33
CA GLY A 660 -3.72 0.94 8.62
C GLY A 660 -4.44 1.94 9.53
N PHE A 661 -4.51 1.72 10.85
CA PHE A 661 -5.31 2.57 11.76
C PHE A 661 -4.74 3.96 11.98
N HIS A 662 -3.41 4.10 11.99
CA HIS A 662 -2.74 5.40 12.15
C HIS A 662 -3.11 6.32 10.98
N GLU A 663 -2.81 5.89 9.75
CA GLU A 663 -3.14 6.59 8.51
C GLU A 663 -4.66 6.84 8.36
N ALA A 664 -5.50 5.84 8.67
CA ALA A 664 -6.96 5.96 8.54
C ALA A 664 -7.55 7.05 9.43
N ILE A 665 -7.00 7.22 10.63
CA ILE A 665 -7.43 8.27 11.55
C ILE A 665 -6.90 9.63 11.10
N GLY A 666 -5.65 9.73 10.64
CA GLY A 666 -5.10 10.97 10.07
C GLY A 666 -5.96 11.52 8.93
N ASP A 667 -6.24 10.67 7.92
CA ASP A 667 -7.06 11.08 6.79
C ASP A 667 -8.54 11.32 7.14
N ALA A 668 -9.12 10.60 8.12
CA ALA A 668 -10.48 10.86 8.58
C ALA A 668 -10.64 12.26 9.23
N ILE A 669 -9.56 12.84 9.77
CA ILE A 669 -9.53 14.26 10.17
C ILE A 669 -9.41 15.15 8.93
N SER A 670 -8.49 14.84 8.01
CA SER A 670 -8.30 15.58 6.75
C SER A 670 -9.59 15.77 5.94
N LEU A 671 -10.45 14.75 5.88
CA LEU A 671 -11.77 14.83 5.22
C LEU A 671 -12.68 15.93 5.79
N SER A 672 -12.57 16.26 7.09
CA SER A 672 -13.29 17.37 7.72
C SER A 672 -12.64 18.72 7.41
N VAL A 673 -11.31 18.77 7.52
CA VAL A 673 -10.51 20.01 7.40
C VAL A 673 -10.54 20.54 5.97
N ALA A 674 -10.49 19.65 4.99
CA ALA A 674 -10.63 19.97 3.57
C ALA A 674 -12.07 20.34 3.15
N SER A 675 -13.07 20.20 4.04
CA SER A 675 -14.47 20.47 3.67
C SER A 675 -14.70 21.98 3.39
N PRO A 676 -15.52 22.34 2.38
CA PRO A 676 -15.86 23.74 2.12
C PRO A 676 -16.43 24.46 3.34
N LYS A 677 -17.18 23.72 4.16
CA LYS A 677 -17.82 24.19 5.40
C LYS A 677 -16.80 24.56 6.48
N HIS A 678 -15.77 23.74 6.68
CA HIS A 678 -14.71 24.01 7.64
C HIS A 678 -13.90 25.26 7.24
N LEU A 679 -13.54 25.35 5.97
CA LEU A 679 -12.73 26.48 5.46
C LEU A 679 -13.54 27.79 5.37
N GLN A 680 -14.87 27.72 5.24
CA GLN A 680 -15.78 28.85 5.48
C GLN A 680 -15.87 29.25 6.97
N ASN A 681 -15.84 28.30 7.91
CA ASN A 681 -15.84 28.57 9.35
C ASN A 681 -14.56 29.28 9.80
N LEU A 682 -13.42 28.94 9.19
CA LEU A 682 -12.13 29.62 9.37
C LEU A 682 -12.02 30.99 8.66
N GLY A 683 -13.00 31.35 7.82
CA GLY A 683 -12.97 32.60 7.05
C GLY A 683 -12.01 32.59 5.85
N LEU A 684 -11.51 31.42 5.45
CA LEU A 684 -10.65 31.23 4.27
C LEU A 684 -11.47 31.13 2.97
N VAL A 685 -12.77 30.83 3.06
CA VAL A 685 -13.69 30.71 1.92
C VAL A 685 -14.97 31.52 2.16
N GLN A 686 -15.52 32.11 1.10
CA GLN A 686 -16.77 32.89 1.18
C GLN A 686 -17.99 31.97 1.36
N LYS A 687 -18.97 32.41 2.15
CA LYS A 687 -20.15 31.62 2.56
C LYS A 687 -21.19 31.33 1.45
N SER A 688 -20.86 31.61 0.19
CA SER A 688 -21.77 31.47 -0.97
C SER A 688 -21.24 30.48 -2.01
N VAL A 689 -20.44 29.50 -1.59
CA VAL A 689 -19.79 28.50 -2.46
C VAL A 689 -20.61 27.20 -2.59
N ASP A 690 -21.82 27.14 -2.01
CA ASP A 690 -22.84 26.10 -2.29
C ASP A 690 -23.42 26.25 -3.72
N ASP A 691 -22.62 25.86 -4.71
CA ASP A 691 -23.02 25.58 -6.10
C ASP A 691 -22.56 24.16 -6.42
N THR A 692 -23.48 23.32 -6.89
CA THR A 692 -23.28 21.90 -7.24
C THR A 692 -22.05 21.67 -8.13
N ALA A 693 -21.67 22.64 -8.97
CA ALA A 693 -20.47 22.53 -9.79
C ALA A 693 -19.17 22.48 -8.97
N HIS A 694 -19.09 23.19 -7.82
CA HIS A 694 -17.95 23.14 -6.92
C HIS A 694 -17.95 21.85 -6.10
N ASP A 695 -19.11 21.38 -5.63
CA ASP A 695 -19.24 20.08 -4.94
C ASP A 695 -18.75 18.93 -5.83
N ILE A 696 -19.16 18.91 -7.10
CA ILE A 696 -18.74 17.89 -8.06
C ILE A 696 -17.24 18.02 -8.40
N ASN A 697 -16.71 19.24 -8.58
CA ASN A 697 -15.27 19.43 -8.80
C ASN A 697 -14.44 18.97 -7.58
N PHE A 698 -14.87 19.28 -6.35
CA PHE A 698 -14.23 18.84 -5.11
C PHE A 698 -14.26 17.31 -4.95
N LEU A 699 -15.44 16.70 -5.07
CA LEU A 699 -15.60 15.25 -5.01
C LEU A 699 -14.77 14.54 -6.08
N PHE A 700 -14.73 15.07 -7.31
CA PHE A 700 -13.92 14.50 -8.38
C PHE A 700 -12.42 14.64 -8.10
N SER A 701 -11.96 15.81 -7.66
CA SER A 701 -10.56 16.07 -7.28
C SER A 701 -10.06 15.12 -6.18
N LEU A 702 -10.89 14.83 -5.18
CA LEU A 702 -10.57 13.88 -4.12
C LEU A 702 -10.67 12.41 -4.60
N ALA A 703 -11.62 12.10 -5.48
CA ALA A 703 -11.73 10.75 -6.05
C ALA A 703 -10.53 10.39 -6.95
N MET A 704 -9.99 11.37 -7.67
CA MET A 704 -8.78 11.28 -8.49
C MET A 704 -7.48 11.15 -7.67
N GLU A 705 -7.58 11.14 -6.35
CA GLU A 705 -6.51 10.74 -5.42
C GLU A 705 -6.91 9.44 -4.72
N LYS A 706 -7.93 9.51 -3.85
CA LYS A 706 -8.30 8.43 -2.94
C LYS A 706 -8.84 7.20 -3.66
N VAL A 707 -9.76 7.35 -4.62
CA VAL A 707 -10.44 6.20 -5.25
C VAL A 707 -9.56 5.53 -6.30
N VAL A 708 -8.82 6.30 -7.11
CA VAL A 708 -7.98 5.76 -8.19
C VAL A 708 -6.69 5.09 -7.71
N PHE A 709 -6.25 5.40 -6.49
CA PHE A 709 -5.11 4.77 -5.83
C PHE A 709 -5.40 3.32 -5.38
N LEU A 710 -6.63 3.01 -4.97
CA LEU A 710 -7.02 1.70 -4.44
C LEU A 710 -6.63 0.51 -5.35
N PRO A 711 -6.91 0.50 -6.68
CA PRO A 711 -6.51 -0.61 -7.54
C PRO A 711 -5.00 -0.69 -7.77
N PHE A 712 -4.26 0.42 -7.71
CA PHE A 712 -2.79 0.38 -7.72
C PHE A 712 -2.26 -0.32 -6.46
N ALA A 713 -2.75 0.08 -5.29
CA ALA A 713 -2.33 -0.48 -4.01
C ALA A 713 -2.67 -1.97 -3.86
N LEU A 714 -3.86 -2.37 -4.31
CA LEU A 714 -4.29 -3.77 -4.31
C LEU A 714 -3.46 -4.62 -5.29
N ALA A 715 -3.23 -4.14 -6.51
CA ALA A 715 -2.39 -4.83 -7.50
C ALA A 715 -0.97 -5.08 -6.97
N LEU A 716 -0.37 -4.08 -6.30
CA LEU A 716 1.00 -4.17 -5.80
C LEU A 716 1.14 -5.21 -4.68
N GLU A 717 0.19 -5.30 -3.75
CA GLU A 717 0.26 -6.31 -2.70
C GLU A 717 -0.19 -7.69 -3.17
N ALA A 718 -1.22 -7.80 -4.01
CA ALA A 718 -1.62 -9.07 -4.61
C ALA A 718 -0.46 -9.71 -5.38
N TRP A 719 0.27 -8.91 -6.18
CA TRP A 719 1.49 -9.31 -6.87
C TRP A 719 2.55 -9.81 -5.88
N ARG A 720 2.87 -9.05 -4.82
CA ARG A 720 3.87 -9.49 -3.82
C ARG A 720 3.44 -10.73 -3.04
N TYR A 721 2.17 -10.89 -2.73
CA TYR A 721 1.66 -12.11 -2.09
C TYR A 721 1.78 -13.33 -3.00
N ASP A 722 1.52 -13.19 -4.30
CA ASP A 722 1.70 -14.26 -5.29
C ASP A 722 3.18 -14.64 -5.49
N VAL A 723 4.08 -13.66 -5.37
CA VAL A 723 5.54 -13.84 -5.41
C VAL A 723 6.09 -14.50 -4.13
N PHE A 724 5.74 -14.01 -2.93
CA PHE A 724 6.20 -14.59 -1.66
C PHE A 724 5.68 -16.02 -1.48
N SER A 725 4.40 -16.28 -1.79
CA SER A 725 3.86 -17.65 -1.79
C SER A 725 4.40 -18.54 -2.94
N LYS A 726 5.32 -18.02 -3.78
CA LYS A 726 5.94 -18.67 -4.97
C LYS A 726 4.90 -19.29 -5.92
N ARG A 727 3.66 -18.77 -5.93
CA ARG A 727 2.65 -19.05 -6.97
C ARG A 727 3.11 -18.52 -8.33
N ILE A 728 3.80 -17.38 -8.30
CA ILE A 728 4.40 -16.72 -9.45
C ILE A 728 5.93 -16.77 -9.28
N ARG A 729 6.63 -17.16 -10.35
CA ARG A 729 8.09 -17.27 -10.38
C ARG A 729 8.73 -16.09 -11.09
N LYS A 730 10.05 -15.95 -10.97
CA LYS A 730 10.86 -14.89 -11.57
C LYS A 730 10.55 -14.66 -13.05
N GLU A 731 10.31 -15.74 -13.80
CA GLU A 731 10.02 -15.78 -15.23
C GLU A 731 8.60 -15.29 -15.59
N GLN A 732 7.84 -14.83 -14.61
CA GLN A 732 6.46 -14.34 -14.71
C GLN A 732 6.25 -13.04 -13.92
N TYR A 733 7.31 -12.46 -13.34
CA TYR A 733 7.21 -11.29 -12.46
C TYR A 733 6.64 -10.07 -13.16
N ASN A 734 7.11 -9.74 -14.36
CA ASN A 734 6.69 -8.51 -15.03
C ASN A 734 5.33 -8.66 -15.72
N CYS A 735 5.02 -9.84 -16.25
CA CYS A 735 3.76 -10.08 -16.95
C CYS A 735 2.59 -10.31 -15.97
N HIS A 736 2.82 -10.95 -14.81
CA HIS A 736 1.80 -11.02 -13.75
C HIS A 736 1.49 -9.65 -13.14
N TRP A 737 2.48 -8.75 -13.04
CA TRP A 737 2.25 -7.36 -12.63
C TRP A 737 1.30 -6.64 -13.58
N TRP A 738 1.53 -6.72 -14.89
CA TRP A 738 0.67 -6.05 -15.87
C TRP A 738 -0.71 -6.69 -16.00
N LEU A 739 -0.84 -8.01 -15.79
CA LEU A 739 -2.13 -8.69 -15.64
C LEU A 739 -2.95 -8.09 -14.47
N LEU A 740 -2.35 -7.91 -13.29
CA LEU A 740 -3.04 -7.35 -12.12
C LEU A 740 -3.33 -5.84 -12.24
N ARG A 741 -2.48 -5.08 -12.95
CA ARG A 741 -2.75 -3.67 -13.28
C ARG A 741 -3.95 -3.51 -14.22
N GLU A 742 -4.15 -4.43 -15.16
CA GLU A 742 -5.38 -4.50 -15.95
C GLU A 742 -6.56 -5.00 -15.11
N GLU A 743 -6.44 -6.13 -14.39
CA GLU A 743 -7.58 -6.77 -13.74
C GLU A 743 -8.25 -5.86 -12.69
N TYR A 744 -7.46 -5.19 -11.85
CA TYR A 744 -8.00 -4.32 -10.81
C TYR A 744 -8.24 -2.89 -11.30
N GLY A 745 -7.35 -2.33 -12.12
CA GLY A 745 -7.35 -0.89 -12.46
C GLY A 745 -7.66 -0.56 -13.93
N GLY A 746 -7.65 -1.53 -14.85
CA GLY A 746 -7.76 -1.22 -16.27
C GLY A 746 -6.67 -0.26 -16.73
N VAL A 747 -5.43 -0.46 -16.26
CA VAL A 747 -4.26 0.31 -16.68
C VAL A 747 -3.24 -0.61 -17.35
N LYS A 748 -2.68 -0.16 -18.47
CA LYS A 748 -1.72 -0.89 -19.30
C LYS A 748 -0.44 -0.08 -19.53
N PRO A 749 0.72 -0.71 -19.79
CA PRO A 749 1.93 0.02 -20.14
C PRO A 749 1.78 0.69 -21.52
N PRO A 750 2.45 1.82 -21.78
CA PRO A 750 2.38 2.51 -23.07
C PRO A 750 3.17 1.80 -24.18
N VAL A 751 4.05 0.88 -23.82
CA VAL A 751 4.87 0.07 -24.74
C VAL A 751 4.86 -1.39 -24.29
N LEU A 752 5.01 -2.31 -25.25
CA LEU A 752 5.15 -3.74 -24.96
C LEU A 752 6.29 -4.00 -23.97
N ARG A 753 6.02 -4.78 -22.92
CA ARG A 753 6.99 -5.13 -21.88
C ARG A 753 7.46 -6.58 -22.00
N SER A 754 8.46 -6.96 -21.22
CA SER A 754 9.02 -8.31 -21.22
C SER A 754 9.45 -8.78 -19.84
N GLU A 755 9.76 -10.07 -19.72
CA GLU A 755 10.45 -10.63 -18.54
C GLU A 755 11.97 -10.33 -18.50
N LEU A 756 12.48 -9.43 -19.36
CA LEU A 756 13.74 -8.72 -19.09
C LEU A 756 13.55 -7.45 -18.28
N ASP A 757 12.33 -6.95 -18.18
CA ASP A 757 11.96 -5.78 -17.40
C ASP A 757 11.54 -6.18 -15.97
N PHE A 758 11.46 -5.20 -15.07
CA PHE A 758 10.97 -5.40 -13.70
C PHE A 758 10.32 -4.11 -13.22
N ASP A 759 9.19 -3.79 -13.84
CA ASP A 759 8.42 -2.57 -13.63
C ASP A 759 7.95 -2.39 -12.16
N PRO A 760 7.59 -3.43 -11.38
CA PRO A 760 7.34 -3.29 -9.93
C PRO A 760 8.51 -2.66 -9.15
N GLY A 761 9.75 -3.05 -9.46
CA GLY A 761 10.95 -2.50 -8.82
C GLY A 761 11.19 -1.01 -9.09
N SER A 762 10.44 -0.41 -10.00
CA SER A 762 10.50 1.04 -10.23
C SER A 762 9.74 1.87 -9.20
N LYS A 763 8.93 1.27 -8.30
CA LYS A 763 8.29 1.95 -7.14
C LYS A 763 9.08 1.71 -5.85
N TYR A 764 9.28 2.79 -5.10
CA TYR A 764 10.09 2.84 -3.86
C TYR A 764 9.79 1.69 -2.88
N HIS A 765 8.52 1.43 -2.59
CA HIS A 765 8.10 0.45 -1.58
C HIS A 765 8.40 -1.01 -1.96
N VAL A 766 8.62 -1.30 -3.24
CA VAL A 766 9.10 -2.62 -3.70
C VAL A 766 10.60 -2.75 -3.47
N ALA A 767 11.39 -1.76 -3.92
CA ALA A 767 12.83 -1.72 -3.70
C ALA A 767 13.20 -1.66 -2.20
N ALA A 768 12.34 -1.04 -1.37
CA ALA A 768 12.50 -0.93 0.08
C ALA A 768 11.84 -2.07 0.89
N ASN A 769 11.22 -3.06 0.23
CA ASN A 769 10.46 -4.16 0.84
C ASN A 769 9.39 -3.77 1.88
N ILE A 770 8.72 -2.63 1.69
CA ILE A 770 7.73 -2.07 2.64
C ILE A 770 6.33 -2.55 2.27
N PRO A 771 5.54 -3.16 3.19
CA PRO A 771 4.13 -3.53 2.95
C PRO A 771 3.27 -2.34 2.50
N TYR A 772 2.37 -2.57 1.55
CA TYR A 772 1.59 -1.52 0.87
C TYR A 772 0.08 -1.64 1.10
N ILE A 773 -0.43 -2.81 1.48
CA ILE A 773 -1.87 -3.04 1.74
C ILE A 773 -2.42 -2.15 2.85
N LYS A 774 -1.56 -1.65 3.76
CA LYS A 774 -1.92 -0.66 4.77
C LYS A 774 -2.55 0.60 4.16
N TYR A 775 -2.08 1.04 2.98
CA TYR A 775 -2.59 2.23 2.29
C TYR A 775 -3.91 1.96 1.54
N PHE A 776 -4.21 0.71 1.19
CA PHE A 776 -5.54 0.33 0.72
C PHE A 776 -6.52 0.27 1.89
N PHE A 777 -6.12 -0.41 2.98
CA PHE A 777 -6.90 -0.59 4.19
C PHE A 777 -7.26 0.76 4.85
N SER A 778 -6.30 1.68 4.97
CA SER A 778 -6.53 3.01 5.54
C SER A 778 -7.43 3.90 4.69
N ASN A 779 -7.28 3.81 3.37
CA ASN A 779 -8.03 4.59 2.40
C ASN A 779 -9.51 4.17 2.32
N VAL A 780 -9.85 2.93 2.70
CA VAL A 780 -11.24 2.54 2.93
C VAL A 780 -11.69 2.88 4.37
N LEU A 781 -10.89 2.52 5.38
CA LEU A 781 -11.27 2.68 6.80
C LEU A 781 -11.51 4.15 7.19
N GLN A 782 -10.80 5.11 6.58
CA GLN A 782 -11.01 6.54 6.84
C GLN A 782 -12.46 6.96 6.63
N PHE A 783 -13.13 6.46 5.58
CA PHE A 783 -14.53 6.80 5.29
C PHE A 783 -15.52 6.12 6.23
N GLN A 784 -15.25 4.88 6.68
CA GLN A 784 -16.06 4.23 7.71
C GLN A 784 -15.98 4.99 9.03
N ILE A 785 -14.76 5.32 9.49
CA ILE A 785 -14.55 6.14 10.69
C ILE A 785 -15.27 7.48 10.52
N TYR A 786 -15.04 8.19 9.40
CA TYR A 786 -15.66 9.48 9.13
C TYR A 786 -17.20 9.42 9.16
N ARG A 787 -17.81 8.41 8.53
CA ARG A 787 -19.27 8.15 8.60
C ARG A 787 -19.75 8.03 10.05
N SER A 788 -19.05 7.27 10.90
CA SER A 788 -19.40 7.11 12.31
C SER A 788 -19.26 8.42 13.10
N LEU A 789 -18.20 9.21 12.86
CA LEU A 789 -18.00 10.52 13.50
C LEU A 789 -19.10 11.52 13.11
N CYS A 790 -19.44 11.56 11.82
CA CYS A 790 -20.45 12.45 11.25
C CYS A 790 -21.90 12.09 11.64
N THR A 791 -22.16 10.79 11.82
CA THR A 791 -23.44 10.31 12.38
C THR A 791 -23.55 10.70 13.85
N ALA A 792 -22.49 10.49 14.64
CA ALA A 792 -22.46 10.81 16.06
C ALA A 792 -22.53 12.32 16.36
N SER A 793 -22.07 13.17 15.45
CA SER A 793 -22.22 14.63 15.53
C SER A 793 -23.54 15.17 14.98
N GLY A 794 -24.40 14.32 14.40
CA GLY A 794 -25.66 14.74 13.77
C GLY A 794 -25.49 15.60 12.51
N GLN A 795 -24.26 15.67 11.98
CA GLN A 795 -23.91 16.35 10.72
C GLN A 795 -24.22 15.50 9.49
N TYR A 796 -24.54 14.21 9.69
CA TYR A 796 -24.93 13.25 8.65
C TYR A 796 -26.19 12.47 9.04
N ASP A 797 -27.10 12.29 8.08
CA ASP A 797 -28.14 11.24 8.10
C ASP A 797 -28.32 10.75 6.65
N PRO A 798 -28.25 9.44 6.36
CA PRO A 798 -28.34 8.92 4.99
C PRO A 798 -29.67 9.23 4.28
N ARG A 799 -30.71 9.64 5.03
CA ARG A 799 -32.06 9.98 4.56
C ARG A 799 -32.31 11.49 4.42
N ASP A 800 -31.36 12.32 4.85
CA ASP A 800 -31.46 13.78 4.85
C ASP A 800 -30.58 14.36 3.72
N PRO A 801 -31.14 14.83 2.60
CA PRO A 801 -30.35 15.34 1.47
C PRO A 801 -29.61 16.64 1.80
N ASP A 802 -30.02 17.38 2.84
CA ASP A 802 -29.34 18.59 3.31
C ASP A 802 -28.13 18.26 4.21
N LYS A 803 -27.92 16.96 4.53
CA LYS A 803 -26.78 16.45 5.31
C LYS A 803 -26.02 15.32 4.60
N PRO A 804 -25.44 15.55 3.41
CA PRO A 804 -24.63 14.55 2.73
C PRO A 804 -23.25 14.41 3.41
N LEU A 805 -22.67 13.22 3.39
CA LEU A 805 -21.47 12.89 4.18
C LEU A 805 -20.26 13.79 3.84
N HIS A 806 -20.11 14.20 2.59
CA HIS A 806 -19.03 15.10 2.14
C HIS A 806 -19.18 16.57 2.61
N LYS A 807 -20.33 16.97 3.18
CA LYS A 807 -20.55 18.29 3.84
C LYS A 807 -20.59 18.21 5.37
N CYS A 808 -20.22 17.06 5.91
CA CYS A 808 -19.91 16.95 7.33
C CYS A 808 -18.72 17.86 7.69
N ASP A 809 -18.75 18.41 8.90
CA ASP A 809 -17.60 19.03 9.57
C ASP A 809 -17.67 18.58 11.04
N ILE A 810 -16.67 17.82 11.52
CA ILE A 810 -16.61 17.31 12.89
C ILE A 810 -15.99 18.32 13.87
N TYR A 811 -15.59 19.48 13.39
CA TYR A 811 -15.15 20.61 14.20
C TYR A 811 -16.21 21.01 15.24
N ARG A 812 -15.78 21.25 16.48
CA ARG A 812 -16.65 21.57 17.63
C ARG A 812 -17.70 20.50 17.93
N GLN A 813 -17.43 19.23 17.59
CA GLN A 813 -18.31 18.08 17.88
C GLN A 813 -17.70 17.11 18.92
N PRO A 814 -17.88 17.34 20.24
CA PRO A 814 -17.40 16.44 21.30
C PRO A 814 -17.83 14.97 21.18
N ALA A 815 -18.94 14.69 20.49
CA ALA A 815 -19.38 13.32 20.20
C ALA A 815 -18.40 12.57 19.27
N ALA A 816 -17.87 13.24 18.25
CA ALA A 816 -16.87 12.69 17.34
C ALA A 816 -15.54 12.42 18.07
N GLY A 817 -15.02 13.41 18.81
CA GLY A 817 -13.80 13.21 19.62
C GLY A 817 -13.92 12.13 20.68
N ASN A 818 -15.12 11.90 21.24
CA ASN A 818 -15.39 10.77 22.14
C ASN A 818 -15.35 9.40 21.44
N ILE A 819 -15.58 9.31 20.12
CA ILE A 819 -15.34 8.10 19.32
C ILE A 819 -13.86 7.94 19.01
N LEU A 820 -13.19 9.02 18.54
CA LEU A 820 -11.75 9.01 18.25
C LEU A 820 -10.93 8.53 19.44
N LYS A 821 -11.14 9.11 20.63
CA LYS A 821 -10.44 8.67 21.87
C LYS A 821 -10.65 7.18 22.18
N LYS A 822 -11.86 6.63 21.97
CA LYS A 822 -12.17 5.21 22.18
C LYS A 822 -11.49 4.28 21.18
N LEU A 823 -11.34 4.70 19.91
CA LEU A 823 -10.54 3.96 18.93
C LEU A 823 -9.06 4.01 19.31
N MET A 824 -8.56 5.20 19.65
CA MET A 824 -7.14 5.43 19.94
C MET A 824 -6.66 4.77 21.24
N GLU A 825 -7.42 4.85 22.34
CA GLU A 825 -7.02 4.34 23.66
C GLU A 825 -6.72 2.83 23.67
N ARG A 826 -7.31 2.08 22.74
CA ARG A 826 -7.08 0.64 22.59
C ARG A 826 -5.68 0.32 22.09
N GLY A 827 -5.10 1.16 21.21
CA GLY A 827 -3.90 0.82 20.45
C GLY A 827 -3.95 -0.60 19.88
N ALA A 828 -2.82 -1.31 19.91
CA ALA A 828 -2.73 -2.72 19.52
C ALA A 828 -3.14 -3.71 20.65
N SER A 829 -3.89 -3.30 21.69
CA SER A 829 -4.22 -4.18 22.84
C SER A 829 -5.38 -5.16 22.62
N GLN A 830 -6.13 -5.02 21.53
CA GLN A 830 -7.24 -5.89 21.10
C GLN A 830 -7.14 -6.14 19.58
N PRO A 831 -7.76 -7.20 19.03
CA PRO A 831 -7.92 -7.37 17.59
C PRO A 831 -8.72 -6.21 16.97
N TRP A 832 -8.31 -5.71 15.81
CA TRP A 832 -8.88 -4.50 15.23
C TRP A 832 -10.37 -4.61 14.89
N GLN A 833 -10.84 -5.81 14.50
CA GLN A 833 -12.26 -6.08 14.25
C GLN A 833 -13.10 -5.84 15.53
N GLN A 834 -12.57 -6.24 16.70
CA GLN A 834 -13.20 -5.99 17.98
C GLN A 834 -13.20 -4.50 18.35
N VAL A 835 -12.11 -3.78 18.08
CA VAL A 835 -12.02 -2.33 18.33
C VAL A 835 -13.09 -1.56 17.54
N LEU A 836 -13.26 -1.85 16.24
CA LEU A 836 -14.33 -1.21 15.45
C LEU A 836 -15.72 -1.66 15.92
N GLN A 837 -15.92 -2.96 16.19
CA GLN A 837 -17.21 -3.49 16.63
C GLN A 837 -17.67 -2.95 17.99
N GLU A 838 -16.74 -2.69 18.92
CA GLU A 838 -17.02 -2.08 20.24
C GLU A 838 -17.31 -0.57 20.15
N VAL A 839 -16.71 0.15 19.19
CA VAL A 839 -16.66 1.61 19.21
C VAL A 839 -17.54 2.27 18.15
N ILE A 840 -17.60 1.72 16.94
CA ILE A 840 -18.45 2.22 15.83
C ILE A 840 -19.58 1.27 15.42
N GLY A 841 -19.56 0.02 15.89
CA GLY A 841 -20.61 -0.97 15.62
C GLY A 841 -20.43 -1.79 14.34
N GLU A 842 -19.35 -1.56 13.59
CA GLU A 842 -18.98 -2.28 12.36
C GLU A 842 -17.77 -3.18 12.63
N GLY A 843 -17.87 -4.50 12.41
CA GLY A 843 -16.78 -5.45 12.69
C GLY A 843 -15.86 -5.79 11.50
N ARG A 844 -16.01 -5.11 10.36
CA ARG A 844 -15.30 -5.39 9.10
C ARG A 844 -14.81 -4.12 8.42
N LEU A 845 -13.89 -4.27 7.47
CA LEU A 845 -13.65 -3.24 6.44
C LEU A 845 -14.82 -3.26 5.44
N ASP A 846 -15.32 -2.09 5.05
CA ASP A 846 -16.58 -1.91 4.31
C ASP A 846 -16.47 -0.78 3.28
N GLY A 847 -16.62 -1.11 1.99
CA GLY A 847 -16.50 -0.15 0.89
C GLY A 847 -17.69 0.79 0.74
N SER A 848 -18.81 0.55 1.44
CA SER A 848 -20.02 1.37 1.32
C SER A 848 -19.80 2.80 1.78
N ALA A 849 -19.05 3.03 2.86
CA ALA A 849 -18.87 4.37 3.44
C ALA A 849 -18.16 5.34 2.47
N LEU A 850 -17.18 4.83 1.72
CA LEU A 850 -16.49 5.56 0.66
C LEU A 850 -17.45 5.92 -0.48
N ARG A 851 -18.24 4.96 -0.97
CA ARG A 851 -19.24 5.23 -2.02
C ARG A 851 -20.39 6.12 -1.56
N GLU A 852 -20.71 6.10 -0.28
CA GLU A 852 -21.72 6.95 0.37
C GLU A 852 -21.24 8.41 0.50
N PHE A 853 -19.94 8.63 0.72
CA PHE A 853 -19.29 9.94 0.60
C PHE A 853 -19.35 10.46 -0.85
N PHE A 854 -18.92 9.64 -1.81
CA PHE A 854 -18.87 10.00 -3.24
C PHE A 854 -20.21 9.85 -3.99
N ARG A 855 -21.33 9.55 -3.32
CA ARG A 855 -22.64 9.25 -3.95
C ARG A 855 -23.10 10.31 -4.98
N PRO A 856 -23.02 11.63 -4.72
CA PRO A 856 -23.40 12.64 -5.71
C PRO A 856 -22.52 12.62 -6.97
N LEU A 857 -21.23 12.29 -6.81
CA LEU A 857 -20.32 12.13 -7.93
C LEU A 857 -20.61 10.83 -8.71
N GLU A 858 -20.93 9.72 -8.03
CA GLU A 858 -21.32 8.47 -8.71
C GLU A 858 -22.59 8.67 -9.55
N GLU A 859 -23.57 9.40 -9.04
CA GLU A 859 -24.79 9.77 -9.76
C GLU A 859 -24.50 10.73 -10.93
N TRP A 860 -23.63 11.72 -10.75
CA TRP A 860 -23.21 12.64 -11.81
C TRP A 860 -22.46 11.91 -12.94
N LEU A 861 -21.43 11.11 -12.59
CA LEU A 861 -20.64 10.33 -13.55
C LEU A 861 -21.51 9.34 -14.32
N ARG A 862 -22.45 8.67 -13.63
CA ARG A 862 -23.41 7.75 -14.26
C ARG A 862 -24.25 8.46 -15.31
N ASN A 863 -24.80 9.63 -14.99
CA ASN A 863 -25.60 10.42 -15.93
C ASN A 863 -24.77 10.94 -17.12
N GLU A 864 -23.55 11.43 -16.87
CA GLU A 864 -22.67 11.97 -17.91
C GLU A 864 -22.10 10.86 -18.83
N ASN A 865 -21.73 9.70 -18.28
CA ASN A 865 -21.29 8.55 -19.08
C ASN A 865 -22.44 7.97 -19.94
N LEU A 866 -23.65 7.88 -19.40
CA LEU A 866 -24.84 7.49 -20.17
C LEU A 866 -25.15 8.51 -21.29
N ARG A 867 -25.07 9.81 -20.99
CA ARG A 867 -25.31 10.90 -21.95
C ARG A 867 -24.35 10.87 -23.14
N ASN A 868 -23.09 10.52 -22.91
CA ASN A 868 -22.06 10.42 -23.95
C ASN A 868 -21.98 9.00 -24.58
N ASN A 869 -22.84 8.06 -24.15
CA ASN A 869 -22.85 6.66 -24.57
C ASN A 869 -21.48 5.99 -24.41
N GLU A 870 -20.89 6.12 -23.22
CA GLU A 870 -19.58 5.56 -22.89
C GLU A 870 -19.64 4.10 -22.45
N TYR A 871 -18.58 3.35 -22.76
CA TYR A 871 -18.40 2.00 -22.25
C TYR A 871 -17.85 2.09 -20.82
N VAL A 872 -18.54 1.47 -19.87
CA VAL A 872 -18.13 1.41 -18.45
C VAL A 872 -17.35 0.12 -18.21
N GLY A 873 -16.22 0.21 -17.51
CA GLY A 873 -15.21 -0.86 -17.44
C GLY A 873 -14.26 -0.85 -18.65
N TRP A 874 -13.56 -1.95 -18.91
CA TRP A 874 -12.57 -2.07 -19.99
C TRP A 874 -12.57 -3.48 -20.63
N ILE A 875 -12.07 -3.55 -21.86
CA ILE A 875 -11.89 -4.78 -22.65
C ILE A 875 -10.41 -4.90 -23.04
N TYR A 876 -9.84 -6.09 -22.87
CA TYR A 876 -8.50 -6.46 -23.33
C TYR A 876 -8.27 -6.08 -24.80
N ASP A 877 -7.18 -5.36 -25.08
CA ASP A 877 -6.85 -4.90 -26.45
C ASP A 877 -5.45 -5.34 -26.95
N GLY A 878 -4.77 -6.25 -26.24
CA GLY A 878 -3.58 -6.94 -26.73
C GLY A 878 -2.56 -7.30 -25.65
N ASP A 879 -1.57 -8.12 -26.00
CA ASP A 879 -0.54 -8.60 -25.06
C ASP A 879 0.34 -7.45 -24.55
N TYR A 880 0.18 -7.07 -23.29
CA TYR A 880 0.97 -5.98 -22.67
C TYR A 880 2.40 -6.40 -22.27
N CYS A 881 2.64 -7.69 -22.07
CA CYS A 881 3.93 -8.24 -21.66
C CYS A 881 4.17 -9.64 -22.24
N LYS A 882 5.43 -10.01 -22.50
CA LYS A 882 5.81 -11.35 -23.00
C LYS A 882 6.99 -11.98 -22.29
N HIS A 883 6.95 -13.30 -22.19
CA HIS A 883 8.00 -14.11 -21.56
C HIS A 883 9.28 -14.27 -22.40
N SER A 884 9.29 -13.96 -23.70
CA SER A 884 10.50 -14.05 -24.54
C SER A 884 10.73 -12.83 -25.45
N ILE A 885 12.00 -12.50 -25.68
CA ILE A 885 12.45 -11.39 -26.53
C ILE A 885 12.07 -11.64 -28.00
N GLU A 886 12.16 -12.90 -28.44
CA GLU A 886 11.84 -13.30 -29.82
C GLU A 886 10.37 -13.03 -30.14
N THR A 887 9.45 -13.44 -29.26
CA THR A 887 8.00 -13.15 -29.42
C THR A 887 7.66 -11.67 -29.23
N ALA A 888 8.47 -10.91 -28.48
CA ALA A 888 8.35 -9.46 -28.40
C ALA A 888 8.72 -8.80 -29.74
N ASN A 889 9.94 -9.02 -30.23
CA ASN A 889 10.44 -8.43 -31.47
C ASN A 889 9.60 -8.85 -32.70
N LEU A 890 9.11 -10.09 -32.76
CA LEU A 890 8.29 -10.60 -33.87
C LEU A 890 6.99 -9.81 -34.11
N GLN A 891 6.41 -9.17 -33.09
CA GLN A 891 5.25 -8.27 -33.28
C GLN A 891 5.65 -6.80 -33.46
N VAL A 892 6.82 -6.36 -32.98
CA VAL A 892 7.30 -4.97 -33.19
C VAL A 892 7.55 -4.69 -34.68
N TYR A 893 7.95 -5.70 -35.46
CA TYR A 893 8.01 -5.61 -36.93
C TYR A 893 6.63 -5.59 -37.63
N GLY A 894 5.51 -5.71 -36.91
CA GLY A 894 4.14 -5.66 -37.45
C GLY A 894 3.53 -4.25 -37.54
N GLY A 895 4.20 -3.22 -37.00
CA GLY A 895 3.75 -1.82 -37.07
C GLY A 895 4.20 -1.12 -38.36
N PHE A 896 3.28 -0.44 -39.05
CA PHE A 896 3.56 0.26 -40.31
C PHE A 896 4.55 1.42 -40.14
N TYR A 897 5.80 1.23 -40.60
CA TYR A 897 6.68 2.31 -41.04
C TYR A 897 7.22 2.01 -42.44
N ASN A 898 7.03 2.96 -43.36
CA ASN A 898 7.41 2.78 -44.76
C ASN A 898 8.91 3.05 -44.99
N VAL A 899 9.57 2.07 -45.61
CA VAL A 899 10.75 2.24 -46.49
C VAL A 899 11.94 3.00 -45.90
N ALA A 900 12.75 2.30 -45.10
CA ALA A 900 14.19 2.53 -45.06
C ALA A 900 14.88 1.51 -45.99
N VAL A 901 15.37 1.95 -47.16
CA VAL A 901 16.08 1.06 -48.10
C VAL A 901 17.45 0.68 -47.52
N GLN A 902 17.59 -0.57 -47.07
CA GLN A 902 18.82 -1.05 -46.44
C GLN A 902 19.91 -1.35 -47.49
N LEU A 903 20.67 -0.31 -47.85
CA LEU A 903 21.85 -0.39 -48.72
C LEU A 903 23.02 -1.14 -48.05
N GLN A 904 22.95 -2.46 -48.04
CA GLN A 904 24.15 -3.30 -47.90
C GLN A 904 24.95 -3.26 -49.20
N LEU A 905 26.23 -2.85 -49.11
CA LEU A 905 27.40 -3.18 -49.97
C LEU A 905 28.32 -1.96 -50.26
N THR A 906 29.30 -1.69 -49.39
CA THR A 906 30.49 -0.86 -49.75
C THR A 906 31.80 -1.22 -49.03
N SER A 907 31.82 -2.06 -47.99
CA SER A 907 33.04 -2.38 -47.23
C SER A 907 34.20 -2.93 -48.08
N TRP A 908 33.88 -3.68 -49.15
CA TRP A 908 34.88 -4.19 -50.11
C TRP A 908 35.46 -3.09 -51.01
N LEU A 909 34.68 -2.05 -51.32
CA LEU A 909 35.05 -0.99 -52.26
C LEU A 909 36.12 -0.06 -51.67
N LEU A 910 36.04 0.24 -50.37
CA LEU A 910 37.05 1.03 -49.66
C LEU A 910 38.40 0.30 -49.57
N VAL A 911 38.40 -1.02 -49.34
CA VAL A 911 39.63 -1.83 -49.36
C VAL A 911 40.24 -1.87 -50.76
N SER A 912 39.42 -2.06 -51.81
CA SER A 912 39.90 -2.04 -53.20
C SER A 912 40.53 -0.70 -53.59
N ILE A 913 39.90 0.43 -53.23
CA ILE A 913 40.45 1.78 -53.50
C ILE A 913 41.76 2.01 -52.73
N SER A 914 41.85 1.54 -51.49
CA SER A 914 43.07 1.67 -50.67
C SER A 914 44.26 0.93 -51.29
N CYS A 915 44.04 -0.30 -51.78
CA CYS A 915 45.06 -1.07 -52.51
C CYS A 915 45.44 -0.43 -53.85
N MET A 916 44.48 0.12 -54.61
CA MET A 916 44.75 0.84 -55.86
C MET A 916 45.65 2.07 -55.65
N ILE A 917 45.39 2.87 -54.61
CA ILE A 917 46.18 4.06 -54.28
C ILE A 917 47.59 3.65 -53.83
N GLY A 918 47.73 2.60 -53.00
CA GLY A 918 49.03 2.05 -52.62
C GLY A 918 49.87 1.59 -53.81
N ALA A 919 49.24 0.91 -54.78
CA ALA A 919 49.90 0.47 -56.00
C ALA A 919 50.34 1.65 -56.90
N LEU A 920 49.49 2.67 -57.07
CA LEU A 920 49.82 3.87 -57.86
C LEU A 920 50.98 4.69 -57.27
N VAL A 921 51.05 4.83 -55.94
CA VAL A 921 52.17 5.51 -55.26
C VAL A 921 53.47 4.70 -55.41
N HIS A 922 53.41 3.37 -55.37
CA HIS A 922 54.59 2.54 -55.61
C HIS A 922 55.09 2.58 -57.07
N HIS A 923 54.18 2.75 -58.04
CA HIS A 923 54.51 2.70 -59.47
C HIS A 923 55.03 4.03 -60.05
N GLN A 924 54.93 5.15 -59.32
CA GLN A 924 55.56 6.43 -59.69
C GLN A 924 56.92 6.70 -59.00
N LEU A 925 57.41 5.74 -58.20
CA LEU A 925 58.74 5.79 -57.57
C LEU A 925 59.68 4.70 -58.10
N SER A 926 59.39 4.15 -59.28
CA SER A 926 60.25 3.25 -60.03
C SER A 926 59.98 3.44 -61.51
N PHE A 927 61.02 3.90 -62.24
CA PHE A 927 60.94 4.51 -63.57
C PHE A 927 60.20 5.88 -63.58
N GLY A 928 60.60 6.86 -64.39
CA GLY A 928 61.67 6.88 -65.40
C GLY A 928 61.12 7.02 -66.81
#